data_AF-A0A5P3AHN0-F1
#
_entry.id   AF-A0A5P3AHN0-F1
#
_cell.length_a   1.000
_cell.length_b   1.000
_cell.length_c   1.000
_cell.angle_alpha   90.00
_cell.angle_beta   90.00
_cell.angle_gamma   90.00
#
_symmetry.space_group_name_H-M   'P 1'
#
loop_
_entity.id
_entity.type
_entity.pdbx_description
1 polymer ?
#
loop_
_entity_poly.entity_id
_entity_poly.type
_entity_poly.pdbx_seq_one_letter_code
_entity_poly.pdbx_strand_id
1 'polypeptide(L)'
;MIFAEQFKDQPRNAWTRFRAVLELIEKGDTDLAERILEGLSYHPRVKPEVLEIYAGHLRRAQSAAPVPRKVNMPADYLGYPDNRLHPPFRRLEAGRDLPKLFPAHLALPAWPGPRNDFSFIDDATTTLLPEGNVAATRLHVVYAPVKPGDSDTMLDRLAQQDFPGTLDVTVFAGKGVSPAQRGLGDTGTCRVLATDILDPDAQTELRAIADAADLVLFLNGDVILDDLALWRMGWRTGMTDMLVQPLAQFTGTESMATHFSGEVNAGTFNSRFPFREVAGLNMAVPAGLLRKIGPLDSRFEDSLHAARELAFRMYNAGSYFAPQAAERIAGIAEPREHPADAQLYRSLCPNDWDRKEDGTYEVPKVSVYIPAYNASRYIERAIDSVLAQDIRDLDVCIANDGSRDDTLAVLERCYGNEPRVRWVDNPNGGIGFASNQAVRMSNSLYIGQLDSDDTLKPGAVRAMTEYLDAHSEVVCCYGSAERIDDDGRYIKNEYSWPVFSREKMMITSITHHFRMFRRNAWERTPGFREDIVNAVDYDIFLKLSETGAFHHIDEVYYQRRWHGRNTSSMNERHQTSNTYRVQREALKRLGLDALWDVDAPDPTEPRNVTYRLHDGAGMVLFWPDYSYSNPYQKRLYGKMRRHTEVVGGDIDAALEVLRQATGPANVTFHLHWLNFIFAGITDKVTARQAARSFAAKLGAFVAEGGRLAWTIHNTVSHDTAFPDIEAELSARIARSAHVIHLHSEASKAEVEKHFALPADKLRISAHGNYIGCYPNYITPDAARRALNIAPDDDVILFAGQVRPYKGVEQLVAAFRTVLKTRPNALLVLAGQQSFDPLSAITPALTEAERARIRVADRFLGNHELQLFFNAADAAVYPYRRILTSGSMLLALSFGTPVVLPAVGQTREVLAGRDAGVLYDPDEGEAALTRAVEALLSRKDSGEGDAMKRAARLLAEDYDWPDFSPVLEA
;
A
#
# COMPACT_ATOMS: atom_id res chain seq x y z
N MET A 1 -6.66 35.56 0.27
CA MET A 1 -6.91 37.02 0.20
C MET A 1 -5.70 37.78 -0.35
N ILE A 2 -4.47 37.61 0.18
CA ILE A 2 -3.25 38.28 -0.31
C ILE A 2 -2.96 37.99 -1.80
N PHE A 3 -3.25 36.78 -2.30
CA PHE A 3 -3.17 36.43 -3.72
C PHE A 3 -4.12 37.22 -4.65
N ALA A 4 -5.15 37.87 -4.14
CA ALA A 4 -6.13 38.59 -4.96
C ALA A 4 -5.66 40.00 -5.39
N GLU A 5 -4.62 40.56 -4.75
CA GLU A 5 -4.14 41.91 -5.08
C GLU A 5 -3.08 41.94 -6.18
N GLN A 6 -2.28 40.87 -6.34
CA GLN A 6 -1.26 40.79 -7.40
C GLN A 6 -1.82 40.77 -8.83
N PHE A 7 -3.13 40.60 -9.01
CA PHE A 7 -3.79 40.54 -10.33
C PHE A 7 -4.62 41.78 -10.70
N LYS A 8 -4.61 42.85 -9.89
CA LYS A 8 -5.38 44.08 -10.19
C LYS A 8 -4.85 44.87 -11.39
N ASP A 9 -3.54 44.88 -11.62
CA ASP A 9 -2.89 45.84 -12.53
C ASP A 9 -2.48 45.27 -13.91
N GLN A 10 -2.97 44.10 -14.31
CA GLN A 10 -2.73 43.55 -15.66
C GLN A 10 -4.01 43.42 -16.52
N PRO A 11 -4.21 44.30 -17.52
CA PRO A 11 -4.98 43.98 -18.72
C PRO A 11 -4.15 43.00 -19.61
N ARG A 12 -4.70 42.11 -20.46
CA ARG A 12 -6.09 42.05 -20.98
C ARG A 12 -6.46 40.73 -21.71
N ASN A 13 -5.71 39.64 -21.60
CA ASN A 13 -5.94 38.44 -22.44
C ASN A 13 -6.57 37.26 -21.66
N ALA A 14 -7.46 36.51 -22.33
CA ALA A 14 -8.15 35.37 -21.75
C ALA A 14 -7.24 34.14 -21.57
N TRP A 15 -6.21 33.99 -22.43
CA TRP A 15 -5.27 32.87 -22.40
C TRP A 15 -4.45 32.80 -21.10
N THR A 16 -3.99 33.93 -20.55
CA THR A 16 -3.27 33.95 -19.27
C THR A 16 -4.17 33.51 -18.12
N ARG A 17 -5.47 33.88 -18.16
CA ARG A 17 -6.45 33.42 -17.18
C ARG A 17 -6.79 31.94 -17.36
N PHE A 18 -6.93 31.46 -18.59
CA PHE A 18 -7.11 30.03 -18.88
C PHE A 18 -5.89 29.19 -18.45
N ARG A 19 -4.66 29.71 -18.61
CA ARG A 19 -3.46 29.07 -18.07
C ARG A 19 -3.47 29.06 -16.55
N ALA A 20 -3.79 30.18 -15.91
CA ALA A 20 -3.93 30.25 -14.45
C ALA A 20 -5.01 29.27 -13.92
N VAL A 21 -6.12 29.07 -14.64
CA VAL A 21 -7.12 28.05 -14.31
C VAL A 21 -6.51 26.65 -14.34
N LEU A 22 -5.72 26.29 -15.36
CA LEU A 22 -5.04 24.99 -15.40
C LEU A 22 -3.99 24.84 -14.29
N GLU A 23 -3.17 25.88 -14.04
CA GLU A 23 -2.19 25.87 -12.95
C GLU A 23 -2.83 25.76 -11.56
N LEU A 24 -4.02 26.35 -11.36
CA LEU A 24 -4.79 26.24 -10.11
C LEU A 24 -5.47 24.89 -9.98
N ILE A 25 -5.99 24.33 -11.07
CA ILE A 25 -6.49 22.94 -11.14
C ILE A 25 -5.37 21.96 -10.76
N GLU A 26 -4.17 22.14 -11.32
CA GLU A 26 -2.99 21.32 -11.05
C GLU A 26 -2.50 21.45 -9.60
N LYS A 27 -2.62 22.64 -9.01
CA LYS A 27 -2.32 22.91 -7.59
C LYS A 27 -3.48 22.54 -6.62
N GLY A 28 -4.60 22.03 -7.13
CA GLY A 28 -5.77 21.63 -6.35
C GLY A 28 -6.69 22.76 -5.87
N ASP A 29 -6.41 24.04 -6.19
CA ASP A 29 -7.23 25.20 -5.82
C ASP A 29 -8.41 25.37 -6.83
N THR A 30 -9.28 24.37 -6.84
CA THR A 30 -10.40 24.28 -7.79
C THR A 30 -11.44 25.38 -7.57
N ASP A 31 -11.68 25.83 -6.34
CA ASP A 31 -12.60 26.94 -6.03
C ASP A 31 -12.12 28.28 -6.63
N LEU A 32 -10.82 28.55 -6.65
CA LEU A 32 -10.29 29.75 -7.30
C LEU A 32 -10.27 29.60 -8.83
N ALA A 33 -9.97 28.40 -9.34
CA ALA A 33 -10.06 28.09 -10.76
C ALA A 33 -11.50 28.26 -11.29
N GLU A 34 -12.52 27.82 -10.55
CA GLU A 34 -13.95 27.99 -10.89
C GLU A 34 -14.34 29.45 -11.01
N ARG A 35 -14.00 30.28 -10.01
CA ARG A 35 -14.31 31.72 -10.03
C ARG A 35 -13.60 32.46 -11.16
N ILE A 36 -12.39 32.06 -11.56
CA ILE A 36 -11.71 32.63 -12.72
C ILE A 36 -12.37 32.17 -14.03
N LEU A 37 -12.84 30.92 -14.09
CA LEU A 37 -13.55 30.38 -15.25
C LEU A 37 -14.94 31.03 -15.43
N GLU A 38 -15.68 31.22 -14.33
CA GLU A 38 -16.94 31.96 -14.32
C GLU A 38 -16.70 33.41 -14.78
N GLY A 39 -15.67 34.07 -14.26
CA GLY A 39 -15.23 35.39 -14.71
C GLY A 39 -14.81 35.46 -16.19
N LEU A 40 -14.38 34.34 -16.79
CA LEU A 40 -14.12 34.22 -18.23
C LEU A 40 -15.40 34.00 -19.05
N SER A 41 -16.47 33.44 -18.45
CA SER A 41 -17.74 33.21 -19.14
C SER A 41 -18.41 34.49 -19.63
N TYR A 42 -18.20 35.59 -18.89
CA TYR A 42 -18.70 36.92 -19.24
C TYR A 42 -17.83 37.68 -20.27
N HIS A 43 -16.75 37.08 -20.78
CA HIS A 43 -15.82 37.76 -21.69
C HIS A 43 -16.25 37.64 -23.17
N PRO A 44 -16.55 38.75 -23.89
CA PRO A 44 -17.26 38.74 -25.19
C PRO A 44 -16.48 38.17 -26.39
N ARG A 45 -15.26 37.68 -26.18
CA ARG A 45 -14.44 36.99 -27.20
C ARG A 45 -14.13 35.53 -26.85
N VAL A 46 -14.54 35.06 -25.67
CA VAL A 46 -14.39 33.66 -25.29
C VAL A 46 -15.64 32.92 -25.77
N LYS A 47 -15.48 31.87 -26.56
CA LYS A 47 -16.61 31.08 -27.04
C LYS A 47 -17.04 30.04 -26.00
N PRO A 48 -18.34 29.67 -25.92
CA PRO A 48 -18.83 28.67 -24.98
C PRO A 48 -18.08 27.33 -25.05
N GLU A 49 -17.68 26.89 -26.23
CA GLU A 49 -16.98 25.61 -26.43
C GLU A 49 -15.58 25.61 -25.79
N VAL A 50 -14.93 26.78 -25.72
CA VAL A 50 -13.63 26.92 -25.04
C VAL A 50 -13.82 26.90 -23.52
N LEU A 51 -14.84 27.59 -23.02
CA LEU A 51 -15.19 27.53 -21.60
C LEU A 51 -15.53 26.10 -21.19
N GLU A 52 -16.26 25.37 -22.02
CA GLU A 52 -16.67 23.99 -21.74
C GLU A 52 -15.51 22.99 -21.75
N ILE A 53 -14.44 23.22 -22.53
CA ILE A 53 -13.19 22.44 -22.43
C ILE A 53 -12.55 22.64 -21.05
N TYR A 54 -12.36 23.88 -20.61
CA TYR A 54 -11.72 24.19 -19.32
C TYR A 54 -12.63 23.90 -18.13
N ALA A 55 -13.94 24.05 -18.26
CA ALA A 55 -14.94 23.54 -17.32
C ALA A 55 -14.90 22.01 -17.29
N GLY A 56 -14.62 21.34 -18.42
CA GLY A 56 -14.36 19.91 -18.47
C GLY A 56 -13.06 19.50 -17.77
N HIS A 57 -12.03 20.34 -17.73
CA HIS A 57 -10.83 20.11 -16.90
C HIS A 57 -11.12 20.36 -15.42
N LEU A 58 -11.81 21.46 -15.10
CA LEU A 58 -12.21 21.82 -13.75
C LEU A 58 -13.16 20.80 -13.13
N ARG A 59 -14.24 20.42 -13.82
CA ARG A 59 -15.16 19.36 -13.38
C ARG A 59 -14.46 18.02 -13.29
N ARG A 60 -13.47 17.72 -14.14
CA ARG A 60 -12.62 16.53 -13.95
C ARG A 60 -11.84 16.62 -12.63
N ALA A 61 -11.27 17.77 -12.30
CA ALA A 61 -10.56 18.01 -11.04
C ALA A 61 -11.47 18.06 -9.80
N GLN A 62 -12.69 18.59 -9.91
CA GLN A 62 -13.69 18.63 -8.83
C GLN A 62 -14.39 17.27 -8.63
N SER A 63 -14.61 16.51 -9.71
CA SER A 63 -15.06 15.10 -9.65
C SER A 63 -13.93 14.17 -9.20
N ALA A 64 -12.68 14.56 -9.42
CA ALA A 64 -11.52 14.03 -8.73
C ALA A 64 -11.44 14.64 -7.32
N ALA A 65 -12.45 14.31 -6.50
CA ALA A 65 -12.13 14.00 -5.12
C ALA A 65 -10.89 13.09 -5.13
N PRO A 66 -9.87 13.35 -4.30
CA PRO A 66 -8.78 12.41 -4.13
C PRO A 66 -9.32 11.20 -3.36
N VAL A 67 -10.06 10.36 -4.07
CA VAL A 67 -9.99 8.92 -3.86
C VAL A 67 -8.51 8.63 -4.07
N PRO A 68 -7.73 8.29 -3.02
CA PRO A 68 -6.43 7.73 -3.27
C PRO A 68 -6.69 6.50 -4.13
N ARG A 69 -6.16 6.49 -5.36
CA ARG A 69 -6.06 5.25 -6.12
C ARG A 69 -5.14 4.37 -5.28
N LYS A 70 -5.72 3.56 -4.38
CA LYS A 70 -5.01 2.48 -3.68
C LYS A 70 -4.65 1.50 -4.79
N VAL A 71 -3.41 1.61 -5.22
CA VAL A 71 -2.80 0.84 -6.30
C VAL A 71 -2.29 -0.44 -5.65
N ASN A 72 -2.77 -1.61 -6.07
CA ASN A 72 -2.33 -2.88 -5.47
C ASN A 72 -0.84 -3.08 -5.81
N MET A 73 -0.02 -3.30 -4.79
CA MET A 73 1.45 -3.36 -4.89
C MET A 73 1.88 -4.84 -5.06
N PRO A 74 3.12 -5.16 -5.48
CA PRO A 74 3.50 -6.54 -5.77
C PRO A 74 3.55 -7.40 -4.50
N ALA A 75 2.69 -8.44 -4.44
CA ALA A 75 2.51 -9.31 -3.28
C ALA A 75 2.99 -10.77 -3.50
N ASP A 76 3.35 -11.16 -4.73
CA ASP A 76 3.57 -12.57 -5.13
C ASP A 76 5.05 -12.98 -5.32
N TYR A 77 5.95 -12.54 -4.44
CA TYR A 77 7.38 -12.89 -4.57
C TYR A 77 7.76 -14.27 -3.99
N LEU A 78 6.80 -15.08 -3.54
CA LEU A 78 7.01 -15.95 -2.38
C LEU A 78 6.40 -17.36 -2.47
N GLY A 79 6.49 -17.97 -3.67
CA GLY A 79 5.86 -19.25 -3.99
C GLY A 79 6.70 -20.30 -4.72
N TYR A 80 8.04 -20.31 -4.67
CA TYR A 80 8.85 -21.40 -5.29
C TYR A 80 10.02 -21.94 -4.44
N PRO A 81 10.30 -23.26 -4.48
CA PRO A 81 11.22 -23.91 -3.56
C PRO A 81 12.57 -24.31 -4.18
N ASP A 82 13.27 -23.44 -4.94
CA ASP A 82 14.74 -23.56 -4.96
C ASP A 82 15.53 -22.32 -5.44
N ASN A 83 16.68 -22.15 -4.80
CA ASN A 83 17.89 -21.41 -5.20
C ASN A 83 17.81 -19.99 -5.82
N ARG A 84 17.99 -19.01 -4.92
CA ARG A 84 18.73 -17.74 -5.08
C ARG A 84 18.17 -16.70 -6.07
N LEU A 85 17.47 -15.70 -5.52
CA LEU A 85 17.56 -14.25 -5.86
C LEU A 85 16.54 -13.47 -4.98
N HIS A 86 16.83 -13.34 -3.68
CA HIS A 86 15.93 -12.66 -2.73
C HIS A 86 16.19 -11.14 -2.68
N PRO A 87 15.17 -10.27 -2.85
CA PRO A 87 15.06 -9.09 -1.99
C PRO A 87 14.70 -9.55 -0.54
N PRO A 88 15.15 -8.87 0.52
CA PRO A 88 15.14 -9.38 1.90
C PRO A 88 13.77 -9.36 2.62
N PHE A 89 12.67 -9.52 1.89
CA PHE A 89 11.35 -9.75 2.48
C PHE A 89 11.26 -11.21 2.93
N ARG A 90 10.93 -11.44 4.22
CA ARG A 90 10.56 -12.78 4.70
C ARG A 90 9.23 -13.21 4.07
N ARG A 91 8.90 -14.50 4.15
CA ARG A 91 7.82 -15.12 3.36
C ARG A 91 6.40 -14.66 3.76
N LEU A 92 5.98 -13.54 3.19
CA LEU A 92 4.61 -13.09 3.01
C LEU A 92 3.84 -13.87 1.91
N GLU A 93 2.94 -14.78 2.29
CA GLU A 93 1.92 -15.34 1.38
C GLU A 93 0.62 -14.49 1.44
N ALA A 94 0.45 -13.51 0.56
CA ALA A 94 -0.71 -12.59 0.60
C ALA A 94 -1.57 -12.70 -0.67
N GLY A 95 -2.72 -13.40 -0.58
CA GLY A 95 -3.65 -13.51 -1.72
C GLY A 95 -4.41 -12.21 -2.01
N ARG A 96 -4.17 -11.59 -3.19
CA ARG A 96 -4.90 -10.39 -3.67
C ARG A 96 -5.03 -10.25 -5.20
N ASP A 97 -6.25 -9.86 -5.61
CA ASP A 97 -6.78 -9.70 -6.98
C ASP A 97 -7.69 -8.45 -7.12
N LEU A 98 -8.09 -7.92 -8.29
CA LEU A 98 -7.35 -7.64 -9.55
C LEU A 98 -8.22 -6.74 -10.47
N PRO A 99 -7.77 -5.55 -10.92
CA PRO A 99 -8.32 -4.91 -12.13
C PRO A 99 -7.23 -4.43 -13.11
N LYS A 100 -7.47 -4.15 -14.41
CA LYS A 100 -8.59 -4.40 -15.35
C LYS A 100 -8.03 -4.28 -16.79
N LEU A 101 -8.79 -4.75 -17.78
CA LEU A 101 -8.24 -5.20 -19.08
C LEU A 101 -7.86 -4.11 -20.10
N PHE A 102 -7.12 -4.57 -21.11
CA PHE A 102 -6.38 -3.78 -22.10
C PHE A 102 -6.52 -4.44 -23.50
N PRO A 103 -6.51 -3.67 -24.61
CA PRO A 103 -6.34 -4.21 -25.95
C PRO A 103 -4.87 -4.61 -26.21
N ALA A 104 -4.44 -5.71 -25.57
CA ALA A 104 -3.14 -6.41 -25.62
C ALA A 104 -2.64 -6.91 -24.24
N HIS A 105 -3.28 -7.97 -23.74
CA HIS A 105 -2.60 -9.23 -23.33
C HIS A 105 -1.47 -9.27 -22.28
N LEU A 106 -1.19 -8.23 -21.48
CA LEU A 106 -0.48 -8.44 -20.20
C LEU A 106 -0.81 -7.39 -19.14
N ALA A 107 -1.59 -7.79 -18.13
CA ALA A 107 -1.87 -6.96 -16.96
C ALA A 107 -0.74 -7.14 -15.92
N LEU A 108 -0.13 -6.02 -15.49
CA LEU A 108 1.02 -6.07 -14.57
C LEU A 108 0.58 -5.68 -13.15
N PRO A 109 0.93 -6.47 -12.11
CA PRO A 109 0.70 -6.12 -10.70
C PRO A 109 1.18 -4.71 -10.44
N ALA A 110 0.29 -3.84 -9.97
CA ALA A 110 0.55 -2.40 -9.99
C ALA A 110 1.64 -2.01 -8.96
N TRP A 111 2.13 -0.78 -9.05
CA TRP A 111 3.34 -0.39 -8.35
C TRP A 111 3.14 -0.20 -6.84
N PRO A 112 4.20 -0.40 -6.04
CA PRO A 112 4.22 0.19 -4.71
C PRO A 112 4.04 1.71 -4.85
N GLY A 113 3.10 2.27 -4.10
CA GLY A 113 2.62 3.62 -4.30
C GLY A 113 3.61 4.73 -3.95
N PRO A 114 3.18 6.00 -4.09
CA PRO A 114 4.06 7.15 -4.01
C PRO A 114 4.62 7.35 -2.60
N ARG A 115 5.86 7.86 -2.50
CA ARG A 115 6.43 8.42 -1.25
C ARG A 115 6.36 7.45 -0.06
N ASN A 116 7.22 6.43 -0.06
CA ASN A 116 7.33 5.51 1.07
C ASN A 116 6.02 4.73 1.38
N ASP A 117 5.21 4.41 0.36
CA ASP A 117 4.00 3.62 0.55
C ASP A 117 4.33 2.24 1.18
N PHE A 118 3.92 2.06 2.43
CA PHE A 118 4.04 0.82 3.20
C PHE A 118 2.72 0.06 3.31
N SER A 119 1.65 0.52 2.63
CA SER A 119 0.30 -0.05 2.77
C SER A 119 0.23 -1.52 2.36
N PHE A 120 1.09 -1.97 1.43
CA PHE A 120 1.25 -3.38 1.08
C PHE A 120 1.75 -4.27 2.22
N ILE A 121 2.59 -3.75 3.11
CA ILE A 121 3.08 -4.47 4.29
C ILE A 121 1.94 -4.58 5.29
N ASP A 122 1.22 -3.48 5.57
CA ASP A 122 0.03 -3.53 6.42
C ASP A 122 -1.03 -4.47 5.84
N ASP A 123 -1.28 -4.41 4.54
CA ASP A 123 -2.18 -5.32 3.85
C ASP A 123 -1.75 -6.80 3.99
N ALA A 124 -0.46 -7.11 3.84
CA ALA A 124 0.07 -8.45 4.12
C ALA A 124 -0.11 -8.83 5.60
N THR A 125 0.04 -7.88 6.54
CA THR A 125 -0.22 -8.11 7.98
C THR A 125 -1.67 -8.44 8.32
N THR A 126 -2.61 -8.21 7.39
CA THR A 126 -4.03 -8.59 7.54
C THR A 126 -4.38 -9.95 6.94
N THR A 127 -3.61 -10.43 5.95
CA THR A 127 -3.88 -11.70 5.24
C THR A 127 -3.07 -12.87 5.78
N LEU A 128 -1.93 -12.59 6.40
CA LEU A 128 -1.06 -13.57 7.02
C LEU A 128 -1.26 -13.54 8.52
N LEU A 129 -1.62 -14.70 9.08
CA LEU A 129 -1.52 -14.97 10.50
C LEU A 129 -0.19 -15.71 10.75
N PRO A 130 0.88 -15.04 11.21
CA PRO A 130 2.01 -15.71 11.81
C PRO A 130 1.64 -16.04 13.27
N GLU A 131 0.69 -16.96 13.45
CA GLU A 131 0.47 -17.62 14.73
C GLU A 131 1.79 -18.31 15.13
N GLY A 132 2.58 -17.64 15.99
CA GLY A 132 3.87 -18.12 16.48
C GLY A 132 5.07 -17.16 16.34
N ASN A 133 5.01 -16.05 15.58
CA ASN A 133 6.22 -15.25 15.31
C ASN A 133 6.53 -14.20 16.40
N VAL A 134 5.52 -13.50 16.95
CA VAL A 134 5.76 -12.46 17.99
C VAL A 134 6.32 -13.05 19.27
N ALA A 135 5.84 -14.23 19.69
CA ALA A 135 6.36 -14.94 20.87
C ALA A 135 7.81 -15.46 20.68
N ALA A 136 8.29 -15.56 19.44
CA ALA A 136 9.67 -15.90 19.11
C ALA A 136 10.56 -14.66 18.88
N THR A 137 9.98 -13.46 18.85
CA THR A 137 10.71 -12.22 18.55
C THR A 137 11.55 -11.79 19.75
N ARG A 138 12.85 -11.62 19.54
CA ARG A 138 13.76 -10.99 20.52
C ARG A 138 13.79 -9.48 20.29
N LEU A 139 13.16 -8.74 21.20
CA LEU A 139 13.09 -7.28 21.20
C LEU A 139 14.12 -6.71 22.18
N HIS A 140 15.03 -5.87 21.68
CA HIS A 140 15.99 -5.14 22.52
C HIS A 140 15.68 -3.64 22.51
N VAL A 141 15.38 -3.07 23.68
CA VAL A 141 15.18 -1.63 23.85
C VAL A 141 16.50 -0.96 24.15
N VAL A 142 16.88 0.01 23.32
CA VAL A 142 18.04 0.87 23.51
C VAL A 142 17.52 2.22 24.00
N TYR A 143 17.82 2.56 25.26
CA TYR A 143 17.24 3.74 25.92
C TYR A 143 18.28 4.80 26.30
N ALA A 144 18.04 6.03 25.87
CA ALA A 144 18.82 7.22 26.22
C ALA A 144 17.97 8.18 27.09
N PRO A 145 18.10 8.16 28.43
CA PRO A 145 17.40 9.08 29.32
C PRO A 145 17.92 10.53 29.17
N VAL A 146 17.01 11.51 29.18
CA VAL A 146 17.36 12.93 29.01
C VAL A 146 17.40 13.67 30.36
N LYS A 147 16.63 13.21 31.35
CA LYS A 147 16.56 13.78 32.70
C LYS A 147 16.73 12.71 33.78
N PRO A 148 17.18 13.08 35.00
CA PRO A 148 17.14 12.19 36.15
C PRO A 148 15.72 11.66 36.42
N GLY A 149 15.58 10.35 36.61
CA GLY A 149 14.28 9.68 36.82
C GLY A 149 13.55 9.21 35.55
N ASP A 150 13.99 9.65 34.36
CA ASP A 150 13.45 9.18 33.07
C ASP A 150 13.61 7.65 32.91
N SER A 151 14.69 7.06 33.44
CA SER A 151 14.94 5.61 33.40
C SER A 151 14.03 4.80 34.31
N ASP A 152 13.72 5.30 35.50
CA ASP A 152 12.80 4.60 36.40
C ASP A 152 11.39 4.55 35.81
N THR A 153 10.94 5.70 35.31
CA THR A 153 9.62 5.84 34.68
C THR A 153 9.48 4.95 33.43
N MET A 154 10.53 4.88 32.61
CA MET A 154 10.53 4.04 31.40
C MET A 154 10.50 2.54 31.73
N LEU A 155 11.32 2.09 32.69
CA LEU A 155 11.37 0.68 33.08
C LEU A 155 10.05 0.22 33.72
N ASP A 156 9.40 1.06 34.53
CA ASP A 156 8.06 0.75 35.06
C ASP A 156 7.01 0.57 33.96
N ARG A 157 7.01 1.45 32.94
CA ARG A 157 6.10 1.34 31.79
C ARG A 157 6.39 0.09 30.96
N LEU A 158 7.66 -0.21 30.67
CA LEU A 158 8.05 -1.40 29.92
C LEU A 158 7.69 -2.69 30.65
N ALA A 159 7.85 -2.76 31.97
CA ALA A 159 7.44 -3.89 32.79
C ALA A 159 5.91 -4.09 32.88
N GLN A 160 5.11 -3.11 32.44
CA GLN A 160 3.65 -3.18 32.34
C GLN A 160 3.16 -3.56 30.93
N GLN A 161 4.04 -3.64 29.93
CA GLN A 161 3.67 -4.00 28.55
C GLN A 161 3.41 -5.52 28.43
N ASP A 162 2.27 -5.88 27.84
CA ASP A 162 1.89 -7.27 27.55
C ASP A 162 2.55 -7.74 26.24
N PHE A 163 3.87 -7.91 26.26
CA PHE A 163 4.65 -8.39 25.11
C PHE A 163 5.00 -9.89 25.24
N PRO A 164 4.59 -10.75 24.30
CA PRO A 164 4.74 -12.20 24.43
C PRO A 164 6.12 -12.75 24.00
N GLY A 165 7.00 -11.91 23.43
CA GLY A 165 8.37 -12.27 23.07
C GLY A 165 9.37 -11.99 24.20
N THR A 166 10.68 -12.08 23.94
CA THR A 166 11.69 -11.70 24.94
C THR A 166 11.98 -10.20 24.87
N LEU A 167 12.05 -9.55 26.02
CA LEU A 167 12.37 -8.14 26.17
C LEU A 167 13.71 -7.96 26.88
N ASP A 168 14.69 -7.36 26.20
CA ASP A 168 15.96 -6.96 26.79
C ASP A 168 16.09 -5.44 26.73
N VAL A 169 16.71 -4.82 27.74
CA VAL A 169 16.89 -3.36 27.80
C VAL A 169 18.35 -3.02 28.04
N THR A 170 18.87 -2.03 27.30
CA THR A 170 20.15 -1.38 27.63
C THR A 170 19.96 0.13 27.75
N VAL A 171 20.23 0.65 28.94
CA VAL A 171 20.19 2.08 29.26
C VAL A 171 21.59 2.67 29.08
N PHE A 172 21.73 3.62 28.16
CA PHE A 172 22.95 4.39 27.91
C PHE A 172 22.90 5.67 28.74
N ALA A 173 23.52 5.64 29.92
CA ALA A 173 23.52 6.75 30.86
C ALA A 173 24.69 7.71 30.59
N GLY A 174 24.41 8.75 29.81
CA GLY A 174 25.32 9.87 29.56
C GLY A 174 25.70 10.65 30.84
N LYS A 175 26.71 11.51 30.72
CA LYS A 175 27.31 12.24 31.85
C LYS A 175 26.28 13.13 32.56
N GLY A 176 26.05 12.86 33.85
CA GLY A 176 25.15 13.66 34.70
C GLY A 176 23.75 13.09 34.88
N VAL A 177 23.40 11.99 34.20
CA VAL A 177 22.16 11.24 34.47
C VAL A 177 22.46 10.09 35.42
N SER A 178 21.69 9.95 36.50
CA SER A 178 21.74 8.77 37.38
C SER A 178 20.69 7.76 36.94
N PRO A 179 21.08 6.62 36.34
CA PRO A 179 20.16 5.60 35.85
C PRO A 179 19.65 4.70 36.97
N ALA A 180 18.46 4.14 36.75
CA ALA A 180 17.86 3.11 37.57
C ALA A 180 18.72 1.84 37.60
N GLN A 181 19.02 1.29 38.79
CA GLN A 181 19.78 0.04 38.96
C GLN A 181 18.90 -1.21 39.08
N ARG A 182 17.59 -1.10 38.80
CA ARG A 182 16.62 -2.20 38.92
C ARG A 182 16.35 -2.88 37.58
N GLY A 183 16.07 -4.19 37.63
CA GLY A 183 15.68 -4.99 36.47
C GLY A 183 14.18 -4.89 36.15
N LEU A 184 13.79 -5.55 35.05
CA LEU A 184 12.41 -5.68 34.57
C LEU A 184 11.58 -6.76 35.31
N GLY A 185 12.10 -7.34 36.39
CA GLY A 185 11.51 -8.52 37.03
C GLY A 185 11.58 -9.74 36.10
N ASP A 186 10.51 -10.54 36.08
CA ASP A 186 10.43 -11.74 35.23
C ASP A 186 10.16 -11.41 33.74
N THR A 187 9.89 -10.14 33.39
CA THR A 187 9.52 -9.73 32.02
C THR A 187 10.72 -9.56 31.08
N GLY A 188 11.95 -9.49 31.60
CA GLY A 188 13.12 -9.22 30.75
C GLY A 188 14.43 -8.95 31.48
N THR A 189 15.52 -8.76 30.74
CA THR A 189 16.79 -8.29 31.31
C THR A 189 16.97 -6.79 31.17
N CYS A 190 17.72 -6.16 32.09
CA CYS A 190 18.09 -4.76 32.00
C CYS A 190 19.59 -4.60 32.32
N ARG A 191 20.32 -3.93 31.43
CA ARG A 191 21.72 -3.55 31.61
C ARG A 191 21.85 -2.03 31.55
N VAL A 192 22.75 -1.49 32.36
CA VAL A 192 23.06 -0.05 32.40
C VAL A 192 24.52 0.15 32.02
N LEU A 193 24.78 1.08 31.10
CA LEU A 193 26.11 1.46 30.64
C LEU A 193 26.36 2.92 30.99
N ALA A 194 27.52 3.25 31.54
CA ALA A 194 27.90 4.61 31.95
C ALA A 194 28.61 5.38 30.83
N THR A 195 28.05 5.31 29.63
CA THR A 195 28.53 5.94 28.38
C THR A 195 27.32 6.50 27.64
N ASP A 196 27.52 7.59 26.91
CA ASP A 196 26.48 8.14 26.05
C ASP A 196 26.21 7.20 24.86
N ILE A 197 25.00 7.22 24.30
CA ILE A 197 24.66 6.39 23.14
C ILE A 197 25.43 6.83 21.88
N LEU A 198 25.87 8.08 21.82
CA LEU A 198 26.67 8.62 20.70
C LEU A 198 28.19 8.49 20.92
N ASP A 199 28.66 8.07 22.10
CA ASP A 199 30.09 7.83 22.35
C ASP A 199 30.64 6.76 21.37
N PRO A 200 31.90 6.89 20.88
CA PRO A 200 32.53 5.86 20.05
C PRO A 200 32.57 4.46 20.67
N ASP A 201 32.63 4.35 22.00
CA ASP A 201 32.63 3.05 22.70
C ASP A 201 31.26 2.35 22.64
N ALA A 202 30.15 3.12 22.64
CA ALA A 202 28.80 2.59 22.50
C ALA A 202 28.57 1.87 21.16
N GLN A 203 29.36 2.20 20.13
CA GLN A 203 29.27 1.60 18.79
C GLN A 203 29.51 0.09 18.78
N THR A 204 30.35 -0.42 19.69
CA THR A 204 30.60 -1.87 19.84
C THR A 204 29.40 -2.55 20.48
N GLU A 205 28.80 -1.90 21.49
CA GLU A 205 27.63 -2.41 22.20
C GLU A 205 26.38 -2.41 21.31
N LEU A 206 26.15 -1.35 20.52
CA LEU A 206 25.04 -1.29 19.55
C LEU A 206 25.13 -2.39 18.48
N ARG A 207 26.35 -2.78 18.08
CA ARG A 207 26.56 -3.93 17.17
C ARG A 207 26.24 -5.26 17.87
N ALA A 208 26.72 -5.47 19.08
CA ALA A 208 26.41 -6.67 19.85
C ALA A 208 24.90 -6.83 20.13
N ILE A 209 24.21 -5.72 20.40
CA ILE A 209 22.74 -5.66 20.51
C ILE A 209 22.08 -6.05 19.19
N ALA A 210 22.55 -5.48 18.07
CA ALA A 210 22.03 -5.84 16.75
C ALA A 210 22.33 -7.29 16.33
N ASP A 211 23.36 -7.94 16.88
CA ASP A 211 23.63 -9.38 16.67
C ASP A 211 22.75 -10.28 17.56
N ALA A 212 22.40 -9.82 18.76
CA ALA A 212 21.60 -10.56 19.74
C ALA A 212 20.07 -10.45 19.54
N ALA A 213 19.59 -9.40 18.87
CA ALA A 213 18.17 -9.11 18.68
C ALA A 213 17.63 -9.49 17.28
N ASP A 214 16.30 -9.57 17.17
CA ASP A 214 15.57 -9.55 15.90
C ASP A 214 15.04 -8.13 15.60
N LEU A 215 14.66 -7.41 16.65
CA LEU A 215 14.13 -6.05 16.61
C LEU A 215 14.82 -5.18 17.66
N VAL A 216 15.29 -3.99 17.28
CA VAL A 216 15.85 -3.00 18.19
C VAL A 216 14.90 -1.80 18.27
N LEU A 217 14.39 -1.47 19.46
CA LEU A 217 13.58 -0.28 19.71
C LEU A 217 14.45 0.79 20.36
N PHE A 218 14.77 1.84 19.62
CA PHE A 218 15.43 3.02 20.16
C PHE A 218 14.39 3.96 20.79
N LEU A 219 14.71 4.51 21.96
CA LEU A 219 13.90 5.47 22.70
C LEU A 219 14.79 6.54 23.35
N ASN A 220 14.40 7.82 23.29
CA ASN A 220 15.06 8.89 24.05
C ASN A 220 14.06 9.77 24.84
N GLY A 221 14.37 9.96 26.13
CA GLY A 221 13.54 10.72 27.08
C GLY A 221 12.18 10.10 27.43
N ASP A 222 11.30 10.91 28.01
CA ASP A 222 9.97 10.52 28.51
C ASP A 222 8.96 10.22 27.37
N VAL A 223 9.03 9.00 26.84
CA VAL A 223 8.07 8.43 25.87
C VAL A 223 6.98 7.63 26.60
N ILE A 224 5.74 7.77 26.16
CA ILE A 224 4.61 6.92 26.58
C ILE A 224 4.16 6.10 25.37
N LEU A 225 4.46 4.81 25.42
CA LEU A 225 3.91 3.80 24.53
C LEU A 225 2.52 3.40 25.03
N ASP A 226 1.58 3.15 24.11
CA ASP A 226 0.33 2.48 24.46
C ASP A 226 0.55 0.97 24.67
N ASP A 227 -0.37 0.33 25.40
CA ASP A 227 -0.40 -1.11 25.73
C ASP A 227 -0.11 -2.09 24.57
N LEU A 228 -0.32 -1.65 23.32
CA LEU A 228 -0.22 -2.50 22.14
C LEU A 228 1.00 -2.17 21.27
N ALA A 229 1.82 -1.19 21.64
CA ALA A 229 2.92 -0.69 20.82
C ALA A 229 3.98 -1.76 20.52
N LEU A 230 4.53 -2.41 21.57
CA LEU A 230 5.54 -3.45 21.38
C LEU A 230 5.00 -4.64 20.59
N TRP A 231 3.74 -4.99 20.85
CA TRP A 231 3.02 -6.04 20.15
C TRP A 231 2.95 -5.76 18.64
N ARG A 232 2.46 -4.57 18.24
CA ARG A 232 2.40 -4.14 16.83
C ARG A 232 3.77 -4.15 16.17
N MET A 233 4.81 -3.71 16.88
CA MET A 233 6.17 -3.65 16.36
C MET A 233 6.74 -5.05 16.08
N GLY A 234 6.60 -5.98 17.03
CA GLY A 234 7.06 -7.36 16.87
C GLY A 234 6.34 -8.09 15.72
N TRP A 235 5.03 -7.90 15.59
CA TRP A 235 4.24 -8.45 14.48
C TRP A 235 4.73 -7.96 13.10
N ARG A 236 4.88 -6.65 12.94
CA ARG A 236 5.35 -6.05 11.68
C ARG A 236 6.82 -6.42 11.36
N THR A 237 7.70 -6.54 12.34
CA THR A 237 9.08 -7.01 12.09
C THR A 237 9.13 -8.49 11.72
N GLY A 238 8.23 -9.31 12.27
CA GLY A 238 8.07 -10.71 11.86
C GLY A 238 7.76 -10.89 10.36
N MET A 239 7.23 -9.86 9.71
CA MET A 239 6.85 -9.84 8.29
C MET A 239 8.02 -9.47 7.36
N THR A 240 8.87 -8.50 7.74
CA THR A 240 9.97 -8.05 6.89
C THR A 240 11.09 -7.36 7.67
N ASP A 241 12.33 -7.61 7.25
CA ASP A 241 13.53 -6.92 7.77
C ASP A 241 13.74 -5.53 7.12
N MET A 242 12.81 -5.08 6.27
CA MET A 242 12.87 -3.81 5.51
C MET A 242 11.92 -2.73 6.02
N LEU A 243 11.39 -2.86 7.24
CA LEU A 243 10.43 -1.92 7.81
C LEU A 243 10.98 -1.21 9.05
N VAL A 244 11.32 0.07 8.90
CA VAL A 244 11.54 0.99 10.02
C VAL A 244 10.19 1.42 10.57
N GLN A 245 10.09 1.51 11.89
CA GLN A 245 8.84 1.75 12.60
C GLN A 245 8.99 2.97 13.53
N PRO A 246 9.02 4.20 12.98
CA PRO A 246 9.19 5.41 13.76
C PRO A 246 7.98 5.68 14.65
N LEU A 247 8.20 6.13 15.88
CA LEU A 247 7.12 6.59 16.74
C LEU A 247 6.61 7.94 16.24
N ALA A 248 5.29 8.12 16.25
CA ALA A 248 4.67 9.41 16.02
C ALA A 248 3.43 9.58 16.91
N GLN A 249 3.30 10.77 17.50
CA GLN A 249 2.41 11.01 18.64
C GLN A 249 0.93 11.06 18.25
N PHE A 250 0.10 10.31 18.96
CA PHE A 250 -1.35 10.34 18.82
C PHE A 250 -1.95 11.61 19.45
N THR A 251 -2.89 12.25 18.77
CA THR A 251 -3.55 13.50 19.21
C THR A 251 -5.08 13.45 19.09
N GLY A 252 -5.66 12.24 19.03
CA GLY A 252 -7.09 12.05 18.81
C GLY A 252 -7.97 12.62 19.93
N THR A 253 -9.03 13.34 19.55
CA THR A 253 -9.99 13.96 20.48
C THR A 253 -11.40 13.36 20.41
N GLU A 254 -11.58 12.21 19.74
CA GLU A 254 -12.88 11.52 19.62
C GLU A 254 -13.22 10.71 20.89
N SER A 255 -14.51 10.53 21.19
CA SER A 255 -14.99 9.76 22.34
C SER A 255 -14.66 8.25 22.31
N MET A 256 -14.33 7.72 21.14
CA MET A 256 -13.82 6.35 20.93
C MET A 256 -12.66 6.36 19.92
N ALA A 257 -11.74 7.30 20.11
CA ALA A 257 -10.45 7.26 19.45
C ALA A 257 -9.64 6.05 20.00
N THR A 258 -8.86 5.41 19.13
CA THR A 258 -7.99 4.27 19.44
C THR A 258 -6.60 4.56 18.87
N HIS A 259 -5.55 3.84 19.27
CA HIS A 259 -4.21 4.01 18.66
C HIS A 259 -4.15 3.61 17.17
N PHE A 260 -5.25 3.07 16.62
CA PHE A 260 -5.46 2.79 15.20
C PHE A 260 -6.60 3.65 14.58
N SER A 261 -7.20 4.60 15.32
CA SER A 261 -8.36 5.37 14.86
C SER A 261 -7.94 6.47 13.91
N GLY A 262 -8.25 6.26 12.64
CA GLY A 262 -7.43 6.82 11.57
C GLY A 262 -6.10 6.09 11.52
N GLU A 263 -5.58 5.87 10.31
CA GLU A 263 -4.18 5.48 10.15
C GLU A 263 -3.34 6.68 10.66
N VAL A 264 -3.07 6.73 11.99
CA VAL A 264 -2.72 7.95 12.77
C VAL A 264 -1.60 8.77 12.15
N ASN A 265 -0.77 8.09 11.38
CA ASN A 265 0.39 8.63 10.71
C ASN A 265 0.54 8.14 9.27
N ALA A 266 -0.48 7.63 8.56
CA ALA A 266 -0.29 7.21 7.15
C ALA A 266 0.08 8.38 6.22
N GLY A 267 -0.27 9.63 6.56
CA GLY A 267 0.27 10.81 5.88
C GLY A 267 1.67 11.22 6.36
N THR A 268 2.00 10.95 7.62
CA THR A 268 3.32 11.15 8.21
C THR A 268 4.28 10.11 7.63
N PHE A 269 5.52 10.47 7.32
CA PHE A 269 6.42 9.61 6.53
C PHE A 269 5.96 9.29 5.09
N ASN A 270 4.83 9.81 4.61
CA ASN A 270 4.54 9.92 3.15
C ASN A 270 5.08 11.22 2.54
N SER A 271 6.04 11.87 3.21
CA SER A 271 6.80 12.99 2.64
C SER A 271 7.88 12.46 1.67
N ARG A 272 8.44 13.36 0.86
CA ARG A 272 9.54 13.01 -0.07
C ARG A 272 10.80 12.49 0.65
N PHE A 273 10.97 12.85 1.91
CA PHE A 273 12.13 12.51 2.74
C PHE A 273 11.65 11.99 4.09
N PRO A 274 11.11 10.76 4.17
CA PRO A 274 10.50 10.22 5.40
C PRO A 274 11.46 10.26 6.60
N PHE A 275 12.76 10.03 6.35
CA PHE A 275 13.81 10.11 7.36
C PHE A 275 13.92 11.47 8.07
N ARG A 276 13.38 12.57 7.50
CA ARG A 276 13.33 13.89 8.16
C ARG A 276 12.18 14.03 9.15
N GLU A 277 11.13 13.21 9.04
CA GLU A 277 9.98 13.23 9.96
C GLU A 277 10.25 12.46 11.27
N VAL A 278 11.38 11.76 11.37
CA VAL A 278 11.80 11.02 12.56
C VAL A 278 12.04 11.99 13.74
N ALA A 279 11.41 11.70 14.88
CA ALA A 279 11.40 12.54 16.08
C ALA A 279 12.38 12.00 17.15
N GLY A 280 13.65 12.39 17.03
CA GLY A 280 14.73 11.87 17.88
C GLY A 280 15.01 10.40 17.60
N LEU A 281 15.58 9.68 18.56
CA LEU A 281 15.90 8.25 18.44
C LEU A 281 14.66 7.35 18.45
N ASN A 282 13.44 7.88 18.58
CA ASN A 282 12.22 7.12 18.85
C ASN A 282 11.72 6.31 17.65
N MET A 283 12.32 5.14 17.40
CA MET A 283 11.97 4.23 16.30
C MET A 283 12.35 2.77 16.59
N ALA A 284 11.50 1.83 16.16
CA ALA A 284 11.84 0.41 16.10
C ALA A 284 12.43 0.04 14.73
N VAL A 285 13.47 -0.80 14.74
CA VAL A 285 14.34 -1.08 13.60
C VAL A 285 14.67 -2.58 13.56
N PRO A 286 14.50 -3.27 12.41
CA PRO A 286 14.93 -4.65 12.25
C PRO A 286 16.44 -4.79 12.47
N ALA A 287 16.86 -5.70 13.33
CA ALA A 287 18.28 -5.82 13.70
C ALA A 287 19.18 -6.18 12.50
N GLY A 288 18.65 -6.92 11.51
CA GLY A 288 19.33 -7.20 10.25
C GLY A 288 19.66 -5.95 9.42
N LEU A 289 18.83 -4.92 9.49
CA LEU A 289 19.08 -3.64 8.81
C LEU A 289 20.23 -2.88 9.49
N LEU A 290 20.27 -2.84 10.82
CA LEU A 290 21.38 -2.26 11.58
C LEU A 290 22.71 -2.98 11.31
N ARG A 291 22.70 -4.32 11.20
CA ARG A 291 23.89 -5.09 10.80
C ARG A 291 24.37 -4.74 9.38
N LYS A 292 23.44 -4.45 8.45
CA LYS A 292 23.75 -4.05 7.06
C LYS A 292 24.33 -2.64 6.95
N ILE A 293 23.74 -1.65 7.62
CA ILE A 293 24.08 -0.22 7.44
C ILE A 293 24.98 0.37 8.53
N GLY A 294 25.16 -0.37 9.64
CA GLY A 294 25.87 0.08 10.83
C GLY A 294 24.98 0.81 11.87
N PRO A 295 25.49 0.95 13.11
CA PRO A 295 24.88 1.75 14.19
C PRO A 295 24.85 3.27 13.92
N LEU A 296 24.55 4.08 14.94
CA LEU A 296 24.55 5.56 14.89
C LEU A 296 25.93 6.12 14.55
N ASP A 297 26.02 7.24 13.83
CA ASP A 297 27.31 7.90 13.58
C ASP A 297 27.77 8.70 14.83
N SER A 298 28.86 8.28 15.45
CA SER A 298 29.43 8.89 16.68
C SER A 298 30.13 10.24 16.44
N ARG A 299 29.98 10.85 15.25
CA ARG A 299 30.40 12.22 14.96
C ARG A 299 29.33 13.26 15.33
N PHE A 300 28.09 12.83 15.59
CA PHE A 300 27.02 13.68 16.11
C PHE A 300 27.11 13.81 17.64
N GLU A 301 26.74 14.97 18.15
CA GLU A 301 26.56 15.26 19.56
C GLU A 301 25.08 15.26 19.98
N ASP A 302 24.14 15.38 19.03
CA ASP A 302 22.69 15.34 19.29
C ASP A 302 21.94 14.14 18.69
N SER A 303 20.93 13.68 19.43
CA SER A 303 20.12 12.50 19.08
C SER A 303 19.21 12.72 17.86
N LEU A 304 18.87 13.97 17.51
CA LEU A 304 17.95 14.26 16.41
C LEU A 304 18.63 14.11 15.05
N HIS A 305 19.82 14.70 14.88
CA HIS A 305 20.58 14.57 13.64
C HIS A 305 21.14 13.15 13.48
N ALA A 306 21.63 12.53 14.56
CA ALA A 306 22.09 11.14 14.54
C ALA A 306 20.98 10.16 14.12
N ALA A 307 19.77 10.30 14.68
CA ALA A 307 18.63 9.45 14.31
C ALA A 307 18.17 9.67 12.86
N ARG A 308 18.15 10.93 12.39
CA ARG A 308 17.77 11.28 11.01
C ARG A 308 18.80 10.82 9.98
N GLU A 309 20.08 10.79 10.33
CA GLU A 309 21.15 10.25 9.49
C GLU A 309 21.04 8.72 9.39
N LEU A 310 20.87 8.05 10.53
CA LEU A 310 20.62 6.61 10.57
C LEU A 310 19.36 6.25 9.76
N ALA A 311 18.29 7.03 9.88
CA ALA A 311 17.09 6.89 9.07
C ALA A 311 17.33 7.17 7.57
N PHE A 312 18.19 8.12 7.20
CA PHE A 312 18.59 8.31 5.80
C PHE A 312 19.30 7.05 5.27
N ARG A 313 20.26 6.47 6.01
CA ARG A 313 20.89 5.20 5.62
C ARG A 313 19.89 4.06 5.48
N MET A 314 18.90 3.96 6.37
CA MET A 314 17.82 2.95 6.29
C MET A 314 16.96 3.14 5.03
N TYR A 315 16.54 4.37 4.76
CA TYR A 315 15.80 4.73 3.55
C TYR A 315 16.61 4.37 2.30
N ASN A 316 17.88 4.75 2.26
CA ASN A 316 18.74 4.54 1.11
C ASN A 316 19.07 3.06 0.88
N ALA A 317 19.12 2.26 1.96
CA ALA A 317 19.25 0.80 1.94
C ALA A 317 17.97 0.06 1.49
N GLY A 318 16.92 0.78 1.08
CA GLY A 318 15.70 0.25 0.48
C GLY A 318 14.47 0.19 1.40
N SER A 319 14.60 0.59 2.67
CA SER A 319 13.56 0.36 3.69
C SER A 319 12.29 1.19 3.46
N TYR A 320 11.21 0.77 4.10
CA TYR A 320 9.96 1.51 4.25
C TYR A 320 9.81 1.98 5.71
N PHE A 321 9.10 3.09 5.92
CA PHE A 321 8.82 3.67 7.23
C PHE A 321 7.32 3.54 7.52
N ALA A 322 6.94 2.60 8.37
CA ALA A 322 5.56 2.39 8.79
C ALA A 322 5.40 2.89 10.24
N PRO A 323 4.85 4.09 10.45
CA PRO A 323 4.82 4.70 11.77
C PRO A 323 4.00 3.91 12.78
N GLN A 324 4.38 4.08 14.04
CA GLN A 324 3.73 3.50 15.22
C GLN A 324 3.17 4.62 16.08
N ALA A 325 1.93 4.46 16.51
CA ALA A 325 1.34 5.36 17.49
C ALA A 325 2.10 5.26 18.83
N ALA A 326 2.22 6.41 19.49
CA ALA A 326 2.62 6.55 20.89
C ALA A 326 1.76 7.66 21.50
N GLU A 327 1.39 7.57 22.78
CA GLU A 327 0.59 8.61 23.44
C GLU A 327 1.38 9.91 23.62
N ARG A 328 2.69 9.78 23.86
CA ARG A 328 3.61 10.89 24.05
C ARG A 328 5.01 10.55 23.60
N ILE A 329 5.68 11.49 22.96
CA ILE A 329 7.08 11.38 22.56
C ILE A 329 7.80 12.62 23.10
N ALA A 330 8.81 12.43 23.94
CA ALA A 330 9.70 13.52 24.34
C ALA A 330 10.55 13.99 23.14
N GLY A 331 11.06 15.22 23.19
CA GLY A 331 12.04 15.68 22.21
C GLY A 331 11.51 16.16 20.85
N ILE A 332 10.19 16.09 20.57
CA ILE A 332 9.58 16.72 19.36
C ILE A 332 9.96 18.21 19.22
N ALA A 333 10.24 18.88 20.35
CA ALA A 333 10.68 20.27 20.42
C ALA A 333 12.08 20.43 21.06
N GLU A 334 13.01 19.51 20.81
CA GLU A 334 14.43 19.70 21.18
C GLU A 334 15.03 20.96 20.51
N PRO A 335 15.98 21.67 21.17
CA PRO A 335 16.62 22.84 20.61
C PRO A 335 17.40 22.49 19.34
N ARG A 336 17.10 23.16 18.23
CA ARG A 336 17.77 22.96 16.93
C ARG A 336 19.16 23.60 16.84
N GLU A 337 19.78 23.92 17.97
CA GLU A 337 20.95 24.79 18.08
C GLU A 337 22.27 24.00 18.22
N HIS A 338 22.45 22.99 17.36
CA HIS A 338 23.73 22.29 17.15
C HIS A 338 24.25 22.59 15.72
N PRO A 339 25.01 23.68 15.51
CA PRO A 339 25.44 24.08 14.17
C PRO A 339 26.41 23.08 13.50
N ALA A 340 27.22 22.38 14.31
CA ALA A 340 28.15 21.37 13.83
C ALA A 340 27.39 20.15 13.28
N ASP A 341 26.49 19.58 14.07
CA ASP A 341 25.60 18.48 13.68
C ASP A 341 24.73 18.85 12.48
N ALA A 342 24.17 20.07 12.43
CA ALA A 342 23.43 20.54 11.27
C ALA A 342 24.30 20.64 10.01
N GLN A 343 25.59 20.99 10.13
CA GLN A 343 26.54 20.99 9.01
C GLN A 343 26.94 19.58 8.58
N LEU A 344 27.21 18.68 9.54
CA LEU A 344 27.52 17.28 9.30
C LEU A 344 26.33 16.56 8.65
N TYR A 345 25.12 16.76 9.17
CA TYR A 345 23.88 16.23 8.61
C TYR A 345 23.68 16.68 7.16
N ARG A 346 23.93 17.95 6.84
CA ARG A 346 23.93 18.42 5.44
C ARG A 346 24.98 17.70 4.59
N SER A 347 26.17 17.40 5.14
CA SER A 347 27.21 16.64 4.43
C SER A 347 26.81 15.19 4.14
N LEU A 348 26.07 14.55 5.04
CA LEU A 348 25.72 13.12 4.97
C LEU A 348 24.35 12.81 4.34
N CYS A 349 23.38 13.73 4.46
CA CYS A 349 21.97 13.47 4.13
C CYS A 349 21.47 14.36 2.97
N PRO A 350 21.65 13.94 1.70
CA PRO A 350 21.20 14.69 0.52
C PRO A 350 19.69 14.96 0.51
N ASN A 351 19.32 16.22 0.76
CA ASN A 351 17.95 16.73 0.62
C ASN A 351 17.95 18.26 0.39
N ASP A 352 16.99 18.78 -0.38
CA ASP A 352 16.89 20.21 -0.76
C ASP A 352 16.23 21.11 0.32
N TRP A 353 15.74 20.51 1.41
CA TRP A 353 15.28 21.27 2.56
C TRP A 353 16.47 21.79 3.38
N ASP A 354 17.50 20.96 3.56
CA ASP A 354 18.67 21.30 4.39
C ASP A 354 19.89 21.73 3.56
N ARG A 355 20.05 21.25 2.31
CA ARG A 355 20.98 21.79 1.31
C ARG A 355 20.29 22.89 0.50
N LYS A 356 20.64 24.16 0.76
CA LYS A 356 20.08 25.34 0.07
C LYS A 356 20.96 25.89 -1.06
N GLU A 357 22.21 25.45 -1.12
CA GLU A 357 23.22 25.87 -2.08
C GLU A 357 23.85 24.60 -2.68
N ASP A 358 24.43 24.70 -3.87
CA ASP A 358 25.15 23.61 -4.52
C ASP A 358 26.61 23.57 -4.04
N GLY A 359 27.20 22.37 -3.93
CA GLY A 359 28.52 22.19 -3.34
C GLY A 359 28.98 20.74 -3.32
N THR A 360 30.18 20.50 -2.81
CA THR A 360 30.72 19.15 -2.60
C THR A 360 30.45 18.70 -1.16
N TYR A 361 29.94 17.49 -1.00
CA TYR A 361 29.54 16.88 0.28
C TYR A 361 30.14 15.48 0.42
N GLU A 362 30.22 14.98 1.66
CA GLU A 362 30.75 13.62 1.93
C GLU A 362 29.85 12.53 1.32
N VAL A 363 28.54 12.72 1.35
CA VAL A 363 27.57 11.94 0.58
C VAL A 363 26.99 12.83 -0.53
N PRO A 364 27.40 12.65 -1.80
CA PRO A 364 26.84 13.41 -2.91
C PRO A 364 25.38 13.02 -3.14
N LYS A 365 24.57 13.93 -3.67
CA LYS A 365 23.17 13.68 -4.00
C LYS A 365 23.02 12.79 -5.23
N VAL A 366 23.93 12.94 -6.20
CA VAL A 366 23.98 12.13 -7.43
C VAL A 366 25.29 11.36 -7.51
N SER A 367 25.25 10.10 -7.93
CA SER A 367 26.44 9.39 -8.43
C SER A 367 26.20 8.93 -9.86
N VAL A 368 27.11 9.25 -10.77
CA VAL A 368 27.10 8.64 -12.12
C VAL A 368 28.00 7.42 -12.09
N TYR A 369 27.43 6.24 -12.35
CA TYR A 369 28.19 5.00 -12.41
C TYR A 369 28.66 4.71 -13.85
N ILE A 370 29.89 4.22 -13.99
CA ILE A 370 30.51 3.91 -15.28
C ILE A 370 31.11 2.49 -15.24
N PRO A 371 30.54 1.49 -15.94
CA PRO A 371 31.21 0.22 -16.19
C PRO A 371 32.22 0.41 -17.34
N ALA A 372 33.51 0.22 -17.05
CA ALA A 372 34.59 0.48 -18.01
C ALA A 372 35.34 -0.80 -18.39
N TYR A 373 35.41 -1.09 -19.70
CA TYR A 373 36.21 -2.19 -20.25
C TYR A 373 36.87 -1.79 -21.56
N ASN A 374 38.20 -1.75 -21.59
CA ASN A 374 39.00 -1.32 -22.75
C ASN A 374 38.57 0.07 -23.29
N ALA A 375 38.42 1.04 -22.38
CA ALA A 375 37.85 2.36 -22.63
C ALA A 375 38.89 3.50 -22.65
N SER A 376 40.19 3.20 -22.68
CA SER A 376 41.29 4.19 -22.56
C SER A 376 41.18 5.40 -23.50
N ARG A 377 40.61 5.21 -24.71
CA ARG A 377 40.42 6.26 -25.71
C ARG A 377 39.31 7.27 -25.36
N TYR A 378 38.36 6.89 -24.50
CA TYR A 378 37.11 7.64 -24.31
C TYR A 378 36.77 7.97 -22.85
N ILE A 379 37.26 7.18 -21.88
CA ILE A 379 36.90 7.28 -20.47
C ILE A 379 37.12 8.68 -19.87
N GLU A 380 38.17 9.38 -20.31
CA GLU A 380 38.46 10.78 -19.94
C GLU A 380 37.31 11.72 -20.33
N ARG A 381 36.83 11.64 -21.59
CA ARG A 381 35.70 12.45 -22.06
C ARG A 381 34.40 12.09 -21.35
N ALA A 382 34.18 10.81 -21.04
CA ALA A 382 33.01 10.35 -20.30
C ALA A 382 32.97 10.99 -18.91
N ILE A 383 34.05 10.86 -18.13
CA ILE A 383 34.17 11.43 -16.78
C ILE A 383 34.08 12.96 -16.82
N ASP A 384 34.81 13.62 -17.72
CA ASP A 384 34.77 15.08 -17.87
C ASP A 384 33.37 15.60 -18.19
N SER A 385 32.57 14.86 -18.97
CA SER A 385 31.18 15.24 -19.29
C SER A 385 30.25 15.22 -18.06
N VAL A 386 30.61 14.46 -17.02
CA VAL A 386 29.93 14.46 -15.72
C VAL A 386 30.48 15.57 -14.82
N LEU A 387 31.80 15.73 -14.74
CA LEU A 387 32.44 16.75 -13.89
C LEU A 387 32.15 18.18 -14.35
N ALA A 388 31.82 18.37 -15.64
CA ALA A 388 31.42 19.62 -16.26
C ALA A 388 29.89 19.88 -16.24
N GLN A 389 29.10 19.05 -15.55
CA GLN A 389 27.69 19.36 -15.30
C GLN A 389 27.55 20.58 -14.40
N ASP A 390 26.38 21.21 -14.46
CA ASP A 390 26.03 22.44 -13.74
C ASP A 390 25.53 22.20 -12.31
N ILE A 391 25.89 21.05 -11.73
CA ILE A 391 25.69 20.66 -10.32
C ILE A 391 27.02 20.11 -9.80
N ARG A 392 27.45 20.55 -8.61
CA ARG A 392 28.66 20.08 -7.91
C ARG A 392 28.36 19.00 -6.87
N ASP A 393 27.11 18.88 -6.44
CA ASP A 393 26.60 17.83 -5.55
C ASP A 393 26.46 16.46 -6.26
N LEU A 394 27.55 16.04 -6.89
CA LEU A 394 27.68 14.78 -7.61
C LEU A 394 29.07 14.16 -7.49
N ASP A 395 29.16 12.86 -7.75
CA ASP A 395 30.41 12.15 -7.99
C ASP A 395 30.31 11.12 -9.14
N VAL A 396 31.44 10.49 -9.46
CA VAL A 396 31.58 9.46 -10.50
C VAL A 396 32.16 8.20 -9.88
N CYS A 397 31.46 7.07 -10.05
CA CYS A 397 31.86 5.76 -9.57
C CYS A 397 32.18 4.84 -10.75
N ILE A 398 33.46 4.49 -10.96
CA ILE A 398 33.90 3.65 -12.09
C ILE A 398 34.26 2.24 -11.62
N ALA A 399 33.80 1.21 -12.32
CA ALA A 399 34.31 -0.15 -12.19
C ALA A 399 35.13 -0.51 -13.43
N ASN A 400 36.45 -0.65 -13.28
CA ASN A 400 37.30 -1.18 -14.34
C ASN A 400 37.18 -2.71 -14.34
N ASP A 401 36.57 -3.25 -15.40
CA ASP A 401 36.18 -4.66 -15.53
C ASP A 401 37.32 -5.49 -16.15
N GLY A 402 38.53 -5.42 -15.58
CA GLY A 402 39.70 -6.17 -16.05
C GLY A 402 40.18 -5.75 -17.44
N SER A 403 40.18 -4.44 -17.72
CA SER A 403 40.69 -3.86 -18.96
C SER A 403 42.13 -4.32 -19.26
N ARG A 404 42.42 -4.51 -20.56
CA ARG A 404 43.73 -4.94 -21.09
C ARG A 404 44.48 -3.83 -21.80
N ASP A 405 43.88 -2.65 -21.90
CA ASP A 405 44.49 -1.42 -22.38
C ASP A 405 44.82 -0.49 -21.20
N ASP A 406 45.22 0.74 -21.50
CA ASP A 406 45.63 1.73 -20.50
C ASP A 406 44.48 2.34 -19.68
N THR A 407 43.26 1.76 -19.67
CA THR A 407 42.08 2.36 -18.98
C THR A 407 42.39 2.72 -17.51
N LEU A 408 42.99 1.81 -16.75
CA LEU A 408 43.35 2.06 -15.36
C LEU A 408 44.42 3.16 -15.23
N ALA A 409 45.43 3.14 -16.11
CA ALA A 409 46.49 4.15 -16.12
C ALA A 409 45.97 5.56 -16.51
N VAL A 410 44.90 5.64 -17.31
CA VAL A 410 44.19 6.91 -17.57
C VAL A 410 43.45 7.38 -16.32
N LEU A 411 42.73 6.49 -15.62
CA LEU A 411 42.03 6.83 -14.37
C LEU A 411 43.01 7.37 -13.30
N GLU A 412 44.09 6.63 -13.04
CA GLU A 412 45.13 7.00 -12.07
C GLU A 412 45.78 8.35 -12.41
N ARG A 413 46.18 8.54 -13.68
CA ARG A 413 46.89 9.74 -14.14
C ARG A 413 46.01 10.99 -14.16
N CYS A 414 44.77 10.86 -14.63
CA CYS A 414 43.89 12.02 -14.87
C CYS A 414 43.06 12.37 -13.62
N TYR A 415 42.67 11.39 -12.80
CA TYR A 415 41.70 11.59 -11.72
C TYR A 415 42.17 11.17 -10.31
N GLY A 416 43.41 10.72 -10.13
CA GLY A 416 43.95 10.33 -8.81
C GLY A 416 43.97 11.40 -7.72
N ASN A 417 43.65 12.66 -8.04
CA ASN A 417 43.50 13.76 -7.08
C ASN A 417 42.12 14.46 -7.16
N GLU A 418 41.16 13.97 -7.94
CA GLU A 418 39.80 14.54 -8.01
C GLU A 418 38.89 13.82 -6.99
N PRO A 419 38.48 14.47 -5.88
CA PRO A 419 37.71 13.82 -4.82
C PRO A 419 36.32 13.35 -5.26
N ARG A 420 35.79 13.85 -6.39
CA ARG A 420 34.53 13.40 -6.98
C ARG A 420 34.67 12.22 -7.94
N VAL A 421 35.86 11.64 -8.12
CA VAL A 421 36.07 10.47 -8.98
C VAL A 421 36.63 9.32 -8.17
N ARG A 422 35.90 8.20 -8.17
CA ARG A 422 36.21 7.02 -7.37
C ARG A 422 36.17 5.80 -8.29
N TRP A 423 37.16 4.92 -8.23
CA TRP A 423 37.13 3.68 -9.01
C TRP A 423 37.57 2.45 -8.23
N VAL A 424 37.16 1.29 -8.75
CA VAL A 424 37.62 -0.04 -8.32
C VAL A 424 38.15 -0.79 -9.54
N ASP A 425 39.28 -1.47 -9.38
CA ASP A 425 39.82 -2.41 -10.37
C ASP A 425 39.40 -3.83 -10.02
N ASN A 426 38.81 -4.55 -10.96
CA ASN A 426 38.33 -5.91 -10.77
C ASN A 426 38.85 -6.85 -11.87
N PRO A 427 38.88 -8.17 -11.62
CA PRO A 427 38.86 -9.16 -12.70
C PRO A 427 37.61 -8.97 -13.59
N ASN A 428 37.73 -9.25 -14.89
CA ASN A 428 36.60 -9.15 -15.82
C ASN A 428 35.46 -10.11 -15.42
N GLY A 429 34.34 -9.53 -14.98
CA GLY A 429 33.09 -10.22 -14.66
C GLY A 429 31.94 -9.82 -15.59
N GLY A 430 32.15 -8.89 -16.52
CA GLY A 430 31.17 -8.42 -17.48
C GLY A 430 30.35 -7.23 -16.97
N ILE A 431 29.64 -6.57 -17.90
CA ILE A 431 28.97 -5.29 -17.65
C ILE A 431 28.01 -5.31 -16.46
N GLY A 432 27.28 -6.41 -16.21
CA GLY A 432 26.38 -6.49 -15.05
C GLY A 432 27.11 -6.51 -13.71
N PHE A 433 28.22 -7.25 -13.62
CA PHE A 433 29.09 -7.26 -12.45
C PHE A 433 29.74 -5.88 -12.25
N ALA A 434 30.30 -5.29 -13.31
CA ALA A 434 30.89 -3.94 -13.26
C ALA A 434 29.87 -2.88 -12.80
N SER A 435 28.66 -2.87 -13.35
CA SER A 435 27.57 -1.97 -12.92
C SER A 435 27.19 -2.19 -11.46
N ASN A 436 27.09 -3.44 -11.00
CA ASN A 436 26.85 -3.77 -9.60
C ASN A 436 27.96 -3.24 -8.67
N GLN A 437 29.23 -3.39 -9.04
CA GLN A 437 30.35 -2.85 -8.24
C GLN A 437 30.30 -1.31 -8.19
N ALA A 438 30.16 -0.66 -9.34
CA ALA A 438 30.13 0.80 -9.45
C ALA A 438 28.95 1.43 -8.67
N VAL A 439 27.75 0.82 -8.70
CA VAL A 439 26.61 1.30 -7.90
C VAL A 439 26.79 1.04 -6.40
N ARG A 440 27.41 -0.09 -5.99
CA ARG A 440 27.68 -0.39 -4.57
C ARG A 440 28.70 0.55 -3.93
N MET A 441 29.56 1.20 -4.72
CA MET A 441 30.43 2.28 -4.22
C MET A 441 29.67 3.55 -3.84
N SER A 442 28.43 3.71 -4.30
CA SER A 442 27.64 4.92 -4.06
C SER A 442 26.71 4.80 -2.85
N ASN A 443 26.75 5.84 -2.01
CA ASN A 443 25.79 6.13 -0.94
C ASN A 443 24.85 7.29 -1.31
N SER A 444 24.82 7.72 -2.57
CA SER A 444 24.00 8.86 -3.01
C SER A 444 22.51 8.56 -3.00
N LEU A 445 21.69 9.59 -3.20
CA LEU A 445 20.24 9.46 -3.32
C LEU A 445 19.83 8.99 -4.74
N TYR A 446 20.53 9.50 -5.76
CA TYR A 446 20.23 9.28 -7.17
C TYR A 446 21.44 8.71 -7.93
N ILE A 447 21.18 7.71 -8.76
CA ILE A 447 22.18 6.98 -9.54
C ILE A 447 21.93 7.21 -11.02
N GLY A 448 22.89 7.79 -11.72
CA GLY A 448 22.88 7.99 -13.17
C GLY A 448 23.71 6.93 -13.90
N GLN A 449 23.27 6.46 -15.07
CA GLN A 449 24.07 5.58 -15.94
C GLN A 449 24.83 6.36 -17.02
N LEU A 450 26.14 6.16 -17.12
CA LEU A 450 26.94 6.57 -18.27
C LEU A 450 27.84 5.43 -18.72
N ASP A 451 27.76 5.07 -20.01
CA ASP A 451 28.63 4.05 -20.60
C ASP A 451 30.00 4.67 -20.93
N SER A 452 31.09 3.90 -20.79
CA SER A 452 32.47 4.43 -20.76
C SER A 452 33.00 5.05 -22.08
N ASP A 453 32.27 4.90 -23.19
CA ASP A 453 32.57 5.47 -24.51
C ASP A 453 31.72 6.71 -24.87
N ASP A 454 30.71 7.03 -24.06
CA ASP A 454 29.68 8.04 -24.31
C ASP A 454 29.90 9.35 -23.52
N THR A 455 29.08 10.38 -23.75
CA THR A 455 29.13 11.65 -23.01
C THR A 455 27.74 12.20 -22.66
N LEU A 456 27.62 12.86 -21.50
CA LEU A 456 26.43 13.64 -21.13
C LEU A 456 26.45 15.03 -21.79
N LYS A 457 25.25 15.58 -22.06
CA LYS A 457 25.09 16.98 -22.47
C LYS A 457 24.96 17.90 -21.24
N PRO A 458 25.32 19.20 -21.33
CA PRO A 458 25.14 20.14 -20.21
C PRO A 458 23.68 20.20 -19.73
N GLY A 459 23.46 20.33 -18.42
CA GLY A 459 22.11 20.38 -17.82
C GLY A 459 21.44 19.03 -17.58
N ALA A 460 22.01 17.93 -18.10
CA ALA A 460 21.41 16.59 -18.01
C ALA A 460 21.21 16.12 -16.57
N VAL A 461 22.23 16.26 -15.72
CA VAL A 461 22.14 15.84 -14.30
C VAL A 461 21.17 16.72 -13.53
N ARG A 462 21.13 18.04 -13.82
CA ARG A 462 20.17 18.98 -13.23
C ARG A 462 18.73 18.59 -13.52
N ALA A 463 18.38 18.46 -14.80
CA ALA A 463 17.00 18.17 -15.21
C ALA A 463 16.45 16.88 -14.56
N MET A 464 17.25 15.81 -14.54
CA MET A 464 16.88 14.54 -13.89
C MET A 464 16.72 14.70 -12.37
N THR A 465 17.63 15.42 -11.72
CA THR A 465 17.62 15.64 -10.26
C THR A 465 16.41 16.47 -9.85
N GLU A 466 16.17 17.61 -10.51
CA GLU A 466 15.04 18.49 -10.24
C GLU A 466 13.70 17.79 -10.54
N TYR A 467 13.65 16.92 -11.56
CA TYR A 467 12.46 16.12 -11.84
C TYR A 467 12.18 15.08 -10.73
N LEU A 468 13.17 14.28 -10.30
CA LEU A 468 13.02 13.33 -9.20
C LEU A 468 12.77 14.03 -7.85
N ASP A 469 13.22 15.27 -7.71
CA ASP A 469 12.93 16.11 -6.55
C ASP A 469 11.46 16.57 -6.51
N ALA A 470 10.87 16.94 -7.64
CA ALA A 470 9.45 17.29 -7.71
C ALA A 470 8.54 16.03 -7.61
N HIS A 471 8.95 14.93 -8.23
CA HIS A 471 8.11 13.74 -8.46
C HIS A 471 8.60 12.55 -7.62
N SER A 472 8.14 12.49 -6.38
CA SER A 472 8.58 11.50 -5.38
C SER A 472 7.94 10.11 -5.55
N GLU A 473 6.94 10.00 -6.41
CA GLU A 473 6.38 8.77 -6.95
C GLU A 473 7.24 8.14 -8.07
N VAL A 474 8.09 8.94 -8.72
CA VAL A 474 8.97 8.48 -9.81
C VAL A 474 10.26 7.94 -9.22
N VAL A 475 10.55 6.66 -9.47
CA VAL A 475 11.78 5.96 -9.08
C VAL A 475 12.86 6.03 -10.14
N CYS A 476 12.51 6.27 -11.41
CA CYS A 476 13.45 6.51 -12.49
C CYS A 476 12.94 7.56 -13.47
N CYS A 477 13.78 8.55 -13.80
CA CYS A 477 13.55 9.41 -14.95
C CYS A 477 14.63 9.16 -16.00
N TYR A 478 14.29 9.38 -17.27
CA TYR A 478 15.22 9.20 -18.36
C TYR A 478 14.98 10.20 -19.50
N GLY A 479 16.04 10.48 -20.26
CA GLY A 479 16.03 11.40 -21.37
C GLY A 479 16.05 10.70 -22.73
N SER A 480 16.20 11.50 -23.77
CA SER A 480 16.53 11.05 -25.13
C SER A 480 18.03 11.17 -25.43
N ALA A 481 18.48 10.46 -26.47
CA ALA A 481 19.88 10.43 -26.90
C ALA A 481 20.07 10.89 -28.36
N GLU A 482 21.24 11.45 -28.65
CA GLU A 482 21.75 11.60 -30.01
C GLU A 482 22.94 10.68 -30.24
N ARG A 483 23.16 10.30 -31.50
CA ARG A 483 24.29 9.49 -31.93
C ARG A 483 25.41 10.40 -32.41
N ILE A 484 26.63 10.13 -31.96
CA ILE A 484 27.86 10.85 -32.34
C ILE A 484 28.90 9.91 -32.97
N ASP A 485 29.80 10.46 -33.78
CA ASP A 485 30.94 9.74 -34.37
C ASP A 485 32.12 9.54 -33.38
N ASP A 486 33.19 8.88 -33.84
CA ASP A 486 34.45 8.71 -33.11
C ASP A 486 35.05 10.03 -32.58
N ASP A 487 34.89 11.14 -33.31
CA ASP A 487 35.42 12.45 -32.94
C ASP A 487 34.49 13.20 -31.97
N GLY A 488 33.19 12.87 -31.97
CA GLY A 488 32.13 13.51 -31.18
C GLY A 488 31.17 14.38 -31.99
N ARG A 489 31.18 14.30 -33.32
CA ARG A 489 30.24 15.03 -34.18
C ARG A 489 28.88 14.35 -34.22
N TYR A 490 27.82 15.14 -34.23
CA TYR A 490 26.44 14.69 -34.39
C TYR A 490 26.22 13.91 -35.70
N ILE A 491 25.55 12.77 -35.61
CA ILE A 491 25.10 11.95 -36.74
C ILE A 491 23.58 12.08 -36.92
N LYS A 492 22.80 11.76 -35.88
CA LYS A 492 21.33 11.80 -35.86
C LYS A 492 20.81 11.64 -34.42
N ASN A 493 19.53 11.94 -34.18
CA ASN A 493 18.86 11.52 -32.95
C ASN A 493 18.68 9.99 -32.94
N GLU A 494 18.74 9.36 -31.77
CA GLU A 494 18.32 7.97 -31.58
C GLU A 494 16.79 7.85 -31.58
N TYR A 495 16.29 6.61 -31.61
CA TYR A 495 14.87 6.36 -31.36
C TYR A 495 14.49 6.79 -29.94
N SER A 496 13.35 7.48 -29.82
CA SER A 496 12.74 7.85 -28.56
C SER A 496 11.25 7.49 -28.54
N TRP A 497 10.76 7.02 -27.41
CA TRP A 497 9.36 6.67 -27.17
C TRP A 497 8.73 7.68 -26.19
N PRO A 498 7.75 8.49 -26.63
CA PRO A 498 7.36 9.70 -25.88
C PRO A 498 6.86 9.49 -24.45
N VAL A 499 6.12 8.41 -24.17
CA VAL A 499 5.45 8.19 -22.88
C VAL A 499 5.78 6.81 -22.33
N PHE A 500 6.37 6.74 -21.15
CA PHE A 500 6.63 5.48 -20.48
C PHE A 500 5.33 4.71 -20.19
N SER A 501 5.35 3.41 -20.44
CA SER A 501 4.36 2.44 -19.95
C SER A 501 5.06 1.11 -19.72
N ARG A 502 4.72 0.40 -18.63
CA ARG A 502 5.37 -0.88 -18.31
C ARG A 502 4.99 -1.95 -19.31
N GLU A 503 3.77 -1.87 -19.81
CA GLU A 503 3.15 -2.76 -20.79
C GLU A 503 3.97 -2.72 -22.08
N LYS A 504 4.36 -1.52 -22.51
CA LYS A 504 5.32 -1.34 -23.61
C LYS A 504 6.72 -1.81 -23.22
N MET A 505 7.17 -1.55 -21.99
CA MET A 505 8.46 -2.02 -21.47
C MET A 505 8.57 -3.55 -21.47
N MET A 506 7.49 -4.30 -21.22
CA MET A 506 7.47 -5.77 -21.29
C MET A 506 7.69 -6.27 -22.73
N ILE A 507 7.22 -5.52 -23.75
CA ILE A 507 7.42 -5.87 -25.16
C ILE A 507 8.84 -5.50 -25.63
N THR A 508 9.34 -4.31 -25.26
CA THR A 508 10.64 -3.80 -25.70
C THR A 508 11.17 -2.73 -24.75
N SER A 509 12.50 -2.61 -24.63
CA SER A 509 13.11 -1.52 -23.86
C SER A 509 12.74 -0.15 -24.44
N ILE A 510 12.12 0.70 -23.62
CA ILE A 510 11.79 2.10 -23.93
C ILE A 510 12.47 3.10 -22.98
N THR A 511 13.27 2.62 -22.03
CA THR A 511 14.05 3.46 -21.12
C THR A 511 15.36 3.88 -21.81
N HIS A 512 15.30 4.97 -22.57
CA HIS A 512 16.43 5.52 -23.33
C HIS A 512 17.52 6.12 -22.41
N HIS A 513 18.71 6.41 -22.93
CA HIS A 513 19.72 7.18 -22.18
C HIS A 513 19.43 8.68 -22.32
N PHE A 514 19.75 9.54 -21.36
CA PHE A 514 20.38 9.29 -20.05
C PHE A 514 19.37 8.71 -19.06
N ARG A 515 19.75 7.74 -18.20
CA ARG A 515 18.87 7.21 -17.13
C ARG A 515 19.35 7.69 -15.77
N MET A 516 18.44 8.11 -14.90
CA MET A 516 18.69 8.35 -13.48
C MET A 516 17.61 7.68 -12.62
N PHE A 517 17.99 6.94 -11.59
CA PHE A 517 17.08 6.22 -10.69
C PHE A 517 17.42 6.42 -9.21
N ARG A 518 16.45 6.19 -8.33
CA ARG A 518 16.66 6.26 -6.87
C ARG A 518 17.49 5.08 -6.37
N ARG A 519 18.48 5.35 -5.53
CA ARG A 519 19.32 4.31 -4.89
C ARG A 519 18.49 3.31 -4.08
N ASN A 520 17.47 3.78 -3.37
CA ASN A 520 16.57 2.92 -2.58
C ASN A 520 15.68 2.00 -3.43
N ALA A 521 15.30 2.42 -4.64
CA ALA A 521 14.57 1.58 -5.59
C ALA A 521 15.45 0.43 -6.09
N TRP A 522 16.73 0.71 -6.35
CA TRP A 522 17.70 -0.33 -6.72
C TRP A 522 17.94 -1.34 -5.59
N GLU A 523 18.02 -0.91 -4.33
CA GLU A 523 18.11 -1.82 -3.16
C GLU A 523 16.87 -2.70 -2.95
N ARG A 524 15.72 -2.34 -3.53
CA ARG A 524 14.51 -3.17 -3.55
C ARG A 524 14.55 -4.22 -4.68
N THR A 525 15.57 -4.19 -5.53
CA THR A 525 15.85 -5.20 -6.56
C THR A 525 17.06 -6.07 -6.18
N PRO A 526 17.24 -7.24 -6.81
CA PRO A 526 18.49 -8.00 -6.69
C PRO A 526 19.72 -7.39 -7.39
N GLY A 527 19.64 -6.14 -7.89
CA GLY A 527 20.68 -5.51 -8.70
C GLY A 527 20.73 -6.03 -10.15
N PHE A 528 21.79 -5.67 -10.87
CA PHE A 528 22.04 -6.09 -12.25
C PHE A 528 22.33 -7.59 -12.32
N ARG A 529 21.93 -8.24 -13.42
CA ARG A 529 22.33 -9.63 -13.69
C ARG A 529 23.77 -9.73 -14.15
N GLU A 530 24.52 -10.60 -13.49
CA GLU A 530 25.93 -10.91 -13.80
C GLU A 530 26.07 -12.14 -14.73
N ASP A 531 24.96 -12.82 -15.04
CA ASP A 531 24.93 -14.08 -15.83
C ASP A 531 24.47 -13.90 -17.30
N ILE A 532 24.36 -12.66 -17.78
CA ILE A 532 24.00 -12.34 -19.17
C ILE A 532 24.94 -11.28 -19.76
N VAL A 533 25.29 -11.44 -21.04
CA VAL A 533 26.29 -10.59 -21.74
C VAL A 533 25.69 -9.37 -22.44
N ASN A 534 24.36 -9.26 -22.46
CA ASN A 534 23.57 -8.17 -23.04
C ASN A 534 22.16 -8.19 -22.42
N ALA A 535 21.31 -7.20 -22.74
CA ALA A 535 20.01 -6.97 -22.09
C ALA A 535 20.09 -6.74 -20.56
N VAL A 536 21.29 -6.45 -20.04
CA VAL A 536 21.56 -6.10 -18.63
C VAL A 536 20.85 -4.81 -18.22
N ASP A 537 20.81 -3.83 -19.11
CA ASP A 537 20.05 -2.59 -18.93
C ASP A 537 18.54 -2.87 -18.94
N TYR A 538 18.08 -3.67 -19.90
CA TYR A 538 16.67 -4.05 -20.01
C TYR A 538 16.16 -4.80 -18.76
N ASP A 539 16.94 -5.74 -18.24
CA ASP A 539 16.66 -6.47 -17.01
C ASP A 539 16.54 -5.55 -15.78
N ILE A 540 17.51 -4.66 -15.55
CA ILE A 540 17.45 -3.78 -14.37
C ILE A 540 16.31 -2.77 -14.49
N PHE A 541 16.00 -2.24 -15.68
CA PHE A 541 14.91 -1.27 -15.82
C PHE A 541 13.53 -1.92 -15.79
N LEU A 542 13.40 -3.20 -16.14
CA LEU A 542 12.20 -3.98 -15.82
C LEU A 542 12.04 -4.17 -14.30
N LYS A 543 13.07 -4.65 -13.61
CA LYS A 543 13.07 -4.80 -12.13
C LYS A 543 12.79 -3.48 -11.41
N LEU A 544 13.46 -2.40 -11.80
CA LEU A 544 13.22 -1.06 -11.24
C LEU A 544 11.81 -0.59 -11.55
N SER A 545 11.27 -0.89 -12.74
CA SER A 545 9.86 -0.59 -13.02
C SER A 545 8.98 -1.27 -11.98
N GLU A 546 9.19 -2.54 -11.62
CA GLU A 546 8.39 -3.24 -10.59
C GLU A 546 8.36 -2.51 -9.22
N THR A 547 9.30 -1.59 -8.96
CA THR A 547 9.43 -0.84 -7.69
C THR A 547 8.85 0.59 -7.68
N GLY A 548 8.29 1.11 -8.78
CA GLY A 548 7.67 2.43 -8.80
C GLY A 548 7.70 3.13 -10.17
N ALA A 549 7.28 4.41 -10.21
CA ALA A 549 6.98 5.06 -11.48
C ALA A 549 8.20 5.50 -12.29
N PHE A 550 8.04 5.52 -13.62
CA PHE A 550 9.05 5.98 -14.57
C PHE A 550 8.55 7.20 -15.33
N HIS A 551 9.45 8.12 -15.69
CA HIS A 551 9.13 9.29 -16.51
C HIS A 551 10.17 9.52 -17.62
N HIS A 552 9.69 9.86 -18.81
CA HIS A 552 10.52 10.28 -19.94
C HIS A 552 10.50 11.81 -20.05
N ILE A 553 11.66 12.43 -19.87
CA ILE A 553 11.88 13.83 -20.19
C ILE A 553 12.28 13.88 -21.67
N ASP A 554 11.41 14.42 -22.53
CA ASP A 554 11.59 14.44 -24.00
C ASP A 554 12.62 15.49 -24.47
N GLU A 555 13.81 15.43 -23.88
CA GLU A 555 14.97 16.26 -24.21
C GLU A 555 16.21 15.40 -24.44
N VAL A 556 17.09 15.84 -25.35
CA VAL A 556 18.32 15.11 -25.68
C VAL A 556 19.40 15.45 -24.65
N TYR A 557 19.70 14.51 -23.75
CA TYR A 557 20.66 14.68 -22.66
C TYR A 557 21.91 13.81 -22.78
N TYR A 558 21.94 12.88 -23.74
CA TYR A 558 22.98 11.88 -23.86
C TYR A 558 23.53 11.79 -25.28
N GLN A 559 24.85 11.59 -25.42
CA GLN A 559 25.53 11.46 -26.69
C GLN A 559 26.17 10.07 -26.79
N ARG A 560 25.53 9.20 -27.57
CA ARG A 560 25.95 7.82 -27.77
C ARG A 560 26.94 7.70 -28.92
N ARG A 561 28.16 7.21 -28.67
CA ARG A 561 29.21 7.04 -29.67
C ARG A 561 28.97 5.82 -30.53
N TRP A 562 29.15 5.98 -31.84
CA TRP A 562 29.01 4.89 -32.81
C TRP A 562 30.33 4.60 -33.52
N HIS A 563 31.13 3.72 -32.90
CA HIS A 563 32.48 3.36 -33.37
C HIS A 563 32.53 1.96 -34.03
N GLY A 564 31.37 1.39 -34.39
CA GLY A 564 31.22 0.13 -35.13
C GLY A 564 31.52 -1.15 -34.32
N ARG A 565 32.25 -1.06 -33.21
CA ARG A 565 32.52 -2.14 -32.25
C ARG A 565 31.62 -2.10 -31.01
N ASN A 566 30.55 -1.31 -31.02
CA ASN A 566 29.62 -1.22 -29.90
C ASN A 566 29.03 -2.60 -29.59
N THR A 567 28.74 -2.89 -28.33
CA THR A 567 28.18 -4.18 -27.87
C THR A 567 26.90 -4.59 -28.63
N SER A 568 26.15 -3.61 -29.14
CA SER A 568 24.94 -3.80 -29.93
C SER A 568 25.17 -4.28 -31.37
N SER A 569 26.34 -4.06 -31.99
CA SER A 569 26.66 -4.54 -33.34
C SER A 569 27.38 -5.89 -33.32
N MET A 570 28.24 -6.15 -32.33
CA MET A 570 29.03 -7.38 -32.25
C MET A 570 28.24 -8.63 -31.82
N ASN A 571 27.05 -8.45 -31.24
CA ASN A 571 26.28 -9.53 -30.60
C ASN A 571 24.78 -9.55 -30.98
N GLU A 572 24.43 -9.11 -32.20
CA GLU A 572 23.02 -8.96 -32.61
C GLU A 572 22.20 -10.27 -32.50
N ARG A 573 22.79 -11.44 -32.80
CA ARG A 573 22.15 -12.75 -32.58
C ARG A 573 22.02 -13.18 -31.12
N HIS A 574 22.83 -12.62 -30.21
CA HIS A 574 22.79 -12.93 -28.78
C HIS A 574 21.92 -11.97 -27.96
N GLN A 575 21.59 -10.77 -28.45
CA GLN A 575 20.61 -9.87 -27.78
C GLN A 575 19.28 -10.57 -27.56
N THR A 576 18.93 -11.36 -28.56
CA THR A 576 17.63 -11.92 -28.84
C THR A 576 17.17 -12.96 -27.82
N SER A 577 18.04 -13.93 -27.45
CA SER A 577 17.70 -14.97 -26.47
C SER A 577 17.68 -14.47 -25.02
N ASN A 578 18.54 -13.50 -24.67
CA ASN A 578 18.56 -12.89 -23.35
C ASN A 578 17.34 -11.98 -23.12
N THR A 579 16.91 -11.21 -24.13
CA THR A 579 15.64 -10.45 -24.07
C THR A 579 14.45 -11.35 -23.73
N TYR A 580 14.29 -12.46 -24.46
CA TYR A 580 13.27 -13.47 -24.18
C TYR A 580 13.38 -14.07 -22.77
N ARG A 581 14.61 -14.39 -22.32
CA ARG A 581 14.86 -14.87 -20.95
C ARG A 581 14.43 -13.83 -19.91
N VAL A 582 14.79 -12.56 -20.09
CA VAL A 582 14.43 -11.46 -19.18
C VAL A 582 12.91 -11.27 -19.10
N GLN A 583 12.20 -11.34 -20.24
CA GLN A 583 10.74 -11.24 -20.29
C GLN A 583 10.04 -12.43 -19.59
N ARG A 584 10.52 -13.66 -19.78
CA ARG A 584 10.00 -14.84 -19.06
C ARG A 584 10.25 -14.76 -17.56
N GLU A 585 11.44 -14.33 -17.14
CA GLU A 585 11.73 -14.12 -15.73
C GLU A 585 10.92 -12.94 -15.15
N ALA A 586 10.53 -11.95 -15.96
CA ALA A 586 9.61 -10.90 -15.52
C ALA A 586 8.17 -11.43 -15.31
N LEU A 587 7.64 -12.29 -16.20
CA LEU A 587 6.35 -12.97 -15.95
C LEU A 587 6.36 -13.75 -14.63
N LYS A 588 7.41 -14.55 -14.39
CA LYS A 588 7.57 -15.32 -13.14
C LYS A 588 7.63 -14.45 -11.89
N ARG A 589 8.42 -13.37 -11.90
CA ARG A 589 8.51 -12.42 -10.78
C ARG A 589 7.18 -11.73 -10.47
N LEU A 590 6.26 -11.70 -11.43
CA LEU A 590 4.93 -11.12 -11.32
C LEU A 590 3.83 -12.17 -11.12
N GLY A 591 4.16 -13.46 -11.01
CA GLY A 591 3.20 -14.56 -10.86
C GLY A 591 2.37 -14.88 -12.12
N LEU A 592 2.67 -14.23 -13.25
CA LEU A 592 1.85 -14.27 -14.47
C LEU A 592 2.10 -15.51 -15.34
N ASP A 593 3.20 -16.24 -15.13
CA ASP A 593 3.56 -17.43 -15.92
C ASP A 593 2.61 -18.62 -15.72
N ALA A 594 1.81 -18.61 -14.65
CA ALA A 594 0.74 -19.57 -14.40
C ALA A 594 -0.43 -19.44 -15.40
N LEU A 595 -0.58 -18.29 -16.07
CA LEU A 595 -1.67 -17.99 -17.01
C LEU A 595 -1.17 -17.59 -18.40
N TRP A 596 0.01 -16.97 -18.49
CA TRP A 596 0.55 -16.34 -19.69
C TRP A 596 1.89 -16.95 -20.11
N ASP A 597 2.04 -17.22 -21.40
CA ASP A 597 3.29 -17.58 -22.05
C ASP A 597 3.85 -16.42 -22.89
N VAL A 598 5.17 -16.39 -23.06
CA VAL A 598 5.86 -15.44 -23.96
C VAL A 598 5.83 -16.00 -25.38
N ASP A 599 4.99 -15.43 -26.23
CA ASP A 599 4.84 -15.83 -27.63
C ASP A 599 5.86 -15.07 -28.51
N ALA A 600 6.90 -15.79 -28.92
CA ALA A 600 7.95 -15.35 -29.84
C ALA A 600 7.80 -16.11 -31.17
N PRO A 601 7.18 -15.52 -32.22
CA PRO A 601 6.84 -16.23 -33.46
C PRO A 601 8.05 -16.82 -34.20
N ASP A 602 9.23 -16.21 -34.03
CA ASP A 602 10.52 -16.80 -34.32
C ASP A 602 11.37 -16.71 -33.04
N PRO A 603 11.65 -17.81 -32.32
CA PRO A 603 12.49 -17.80 -31.12
C PRO A 603 13.97 -17.45 -31.38
N THR A 604 14.41 -17.46 -32.63
CA THR A 604 15.74 -17.01 -33.05
C THR A 604 15.78 -15.54 -33.46
N GLU A 605 14.61 -14.89 -33.64
CA GLU A 605 14.44 -13.45 -33.85
C GLU A 605 13.26 -12.78 -33.05
N PRO A 606 13.06 -12.99 -31.71
CA PRO A 606 12.03 -12.34 -30.85
C PRO A 606 11.98 -10.79 -30.77
N ARG A 607 12.34 -10.02 -31.80
CA ARG A 607 12.03 -8.57 -31.83
C ARG A 607 10.52 -8.27 -31.84
N ASN A 608 9.69 -9.25 -32.19
CA ASN A 608 8.23 -9.23 -32.09
C ASN A 608 7.74 -10.19 -31.00
N VAL A 609 8.01 -9.91 -29.72
CA VAL A 609 7.42 -10.65 -28.60
C VAL A 609 5.99 -10.19 -28.34
N THR A 610 5.12 -11.16 -28.12
CA THR A 610 3.73 -10.99 -27.67
C THR A 610 3.45 -11.93 -26.48
N TYR A 611 2.25 -11.87 -25.93
CA TYR A 611 1.84 -12.69 -24.79
C TYR A 611 0.53 -13.42 -25.12
N ARG A 612 0.41 -14.67 -24.71
CA ARG A 612 -0.76 -15.51 -24.96
C ARG A 612 -1.18 -16.23 -23.69
N LEU A 613 -2.49 -16.35 -23.45
CA LEU A 613 -3.03 -17.23 -22.41
C LEU A 613 -2.72 -18.69 -22.74
N HIS A 614 -2.53 -19.52 -21.70
CA HIS A 614 -2.45 -20.97 -21.85
C HIS A 614 -3.73 -21.55 -22.45
N ASP A 615 -3.60 -22.55 -23.32
CA ASP A 615 -4.74 -23.24 -23.93
C ASP A 615 -5.66 -23.83 -22.85
N GLY A 616 -6.93 -23.42 -22.84
CA GLY A 616 -7.93 -23.84 -21.85
C GLY A 616 -8.05 -22.93 -20.62
N ALA A 617 -7.29 -21.84 -20.52
CA ALA A 617 -7.47 -20.85 -19.47
C ALA A 617 -8.84 -20.14 -19.56
N GLY A 618 -9.49 -19.96 -18.40
CA GLY A 618 -10.71 -19.16 -18.24
C GLY A 618 -10.43 -17.70 -17.92
N MET A 619 -11.42 -16.83 -18.15
CA MET A 619 -11.36 -15.41 -17.80
C MET A 619 -12.69 -14.97 -17.17
N VAL A 620 -12.67 -14.44 -15.95
CA VAL A 620 -13.86 -13.92 -15.26
C VAL A 620 -13.74 -12.41 -15.10
N LEU A 621 -14.67 -11.67 -15.69
CA LEU A 621 -14.83 -10.23 -15.49
C LEU A 621 -15.94 -9.95 -14.47
N PHE A 622 -15.63 -9.43 -13.29
CA PHE A 622 -16.64 -9.21 -12.24
C PHE A 622 -17.02 -7.75 -11.99
N TRP A 623 -18.32 -7.45 -11.80
CA TRP A 623 -18.80 -6.08 -11.62
C TRP A 623 -19.92 -5.92 -10.57
N PRO A 624 -19.98 -4.81 -9.82
CA PRO A 624 -18.93 -3.81 -9.65
C PRO A 624 -17.76 -4.36 -8.84
N ASP A 625 -16.61 -3.71 -8.95
CA ASP A 625 -15.39 -4.08 -8.25
C ASP A 625 -15.25 -3.34 -6.93
N TYR A 626 -15.43 -4.09 -5.85
CA TYR A 626 -15.29 -3.68 -4.45
C TYR A 626 -14.10 -4.36 -3.76
N SER A 627 -13.29 -5.13 -4.49
CA SER A 627 -12.19 -5.96 -3.97
C SER A 627 -11.18 -5.18 -3.12
N TYR A 628 -11.09 -3.86 -3.32
CA TYR A 628 -10.28 -2.92 -2.55
C TYR A 628 -10.84 -2.56 -1.17
N SER A 629 -12.16 -2.38 -1.06
CA SER A 629 -12.83 -1.89 0.16
C SER A 629 -13.55 -2.99 0.95
N ASN A 630 -13.76 -4.16 0.34
CA ASN A 630 -14.42 -5.30 0.96
C ASN A 630 -13.72 -6.60 0.49
N PRO A 631 -13.15 -7.41 1.40
CA PRO A 631 -12.44 -8.64 1.02
C PRO A 631 -13.36 -9.73 0.47
N TYR A 632 -14.69 -9.57 0.54
CA TYR A 632 -15.69 -10.50 0.00
C TYR A 632 -15.34 -11.05 -1.40
N GLN A 633 -15.05 -10.19 -2.38
CA GLN A 633 -14.75 -10.64 -3.75
C GLN A 633 -13.41 -11.40 -3.82
N LYS A 634 -12.37 -10.89 -3.16
CA LYS A 634 -11.06 -11.56 -3.06
C LYS A 634 -11.19 -12.95 -2.44
N ARG A 635 -12.07 -13.12 -1.45
CA ARG A 635 -12.30 -14.42 -0.79
C ARG A 635 -13.20 -15.36 -1.59
N LEU A 636 -14.22 -14.84 -2.28
CA LEU A 636 -15.05 -15.62 -3.20
C LEU A 636 -14.21 -16.23 -4.33
N TYR A 637 -13.28 -15.47 -4.90
CA TYR A 637 -12.46 -15.90 -6.02
C TYR A 637 -11.14 -16.56 -5.61
N GLY A 638 -10.63 -16.31 -4.41
CA GLY A 638 -9.29 -16.74 -3.97
C GLY A 638 -9.07 -18.25 -3.82
N LYS A 639 -10.11 -19.08 -4.01
CA LYS A 639 -9.98 -20.56 -4.13
C LYS A 639 -10.37 -21.11 -5.49
N MET A 640 -10.55 -20.25 -6.50
CA MET A 640 -10.79 -20.70 -7.87
C MET A 640 -9.57 -21.47 -8.42
N ARG A 641 -9.83 -22.30 -9.43
CA ARG A 641 -8.79 -23.08 -10.12
C ARG A 641 -7.75 -22.15 -10.73
N ARG A 642 -6.47 -22.51 -10.55
CA ARG A 642 -5.28 -21.77 -11.04
C ARG A 642 -5.22 -21.49 -12.55
N HIS A 643 -6.13 -22.05 -13.35
CA HIS A 643 -6.24 -21.82 -14.79
C HIS A 643 -7.39 -20.86 -15.13
N THR A 644 -7.80 -19.97 -14.23
CA THR A 644 -8.80 -18.94 -14.50
C THR A 644 -8.35 -17.60 -13.96
N GLU A 645 -8.18 -16.63 -14.86
CA GLU A 645 -7.88 -15.25 -14.49
C GLU A 645 -9.17 -14.57 -14.00
N VAL A 646 -9.11 -13.81 -12.91
CA VAL A 646 -10.29 -13.14 -12.34
C VAL A 646 -10.01 -11.65 -12.16
N VAL A 647 -10.76 -10.82 -12.88
CA VAL A 647 -10.46 -9.41 -13.10
C VAL A 647 -11.74 -8.57 -12.95
N GLY A 648 -11.72 -7.40 -12.35
CA GLY A 648 -12.93 -6.64 -12.01
C GLY A 648 -13.72 -5.97 -13.16
N GLY A 649 -13.67 -6.45 -14.41
CA GLY A 649 -14.22 -5.77 -15.60
C GLY A 649 -15.64 -5.21 -15.47
N ASP A 650 -15.93 -4.04 -16.07
CA ASP A 650 -17.32 -3.68 -16.39
C ASP A 650 -17.79 -4.35 -17.69
N ILE A 651 -19.06 -4.14 -18.07
CA ILE A 651 -19.64 -4.81 -19.24
C ILE A 651 -19.05 -4.33 -20.58
N ASP A 652 -18.51 -3.11 -20.66
CA ASP A 652 -17.84 -2.65 -21.87
C ASP A 652 -16.46 -3.29 -22.00
N ALA A 653 -15.72 -3.39 -20.90
CA ALA A 653 -14.46 -4.15 -20.84
C ALA A 653 -14.67 -5.65 -21.17
N ALA A 654 -15.79 -6.25 -20.72
CA ALA A 654 -16.12 -7.65 -21.02
C ALA A 654 -16.37 -7.88 -22.52
N LEU A 655 -17.08 -6.96 -23.18
CA LEU A 655 -17.28 -6.97 -24.62
C LEU A 655 -15.97 -6.78 -25.39
N GLU A 656 -15.07 -5.91 -24.91
CA GLU A 656 -13.78 -5.70 -25.54
C GLU A 656 -12.92 -6.97 -25.54
N VAL A 657 -12.79 -7.64 -24.39
CA VAL A 657 -12.03 -8.89 -24.25
C VAL A 657 -12.60 -10.00 -25.12
N LEU A 658 -13.92 -10.19 -25.09
CA LEU A 658 -14.60 -11.25 -25.84
C LEU A 658 -14.34 -11.12 -27.36
N ARG A 659 -14.28 -9.89 -27.88
CA ARG A 659 -14.03 -9.61 -29.30
C ARG A 659 -12.57 -9.77 -29.73
N GLN A 660 -11.64 -9.73 -28.79
CA GLN A 660 -10.19 -9.77 -29.05
C GLN A 660 -9.57 -11.15 -28.78
N ALA A 661 -10.25 -12.01 -28.04
CA ALA A 661 -9.79 -13.35 -27.74
C ALA A 661 -9.59 -14.19 -29.01
N THR A 662 -8.38 -14.73 -29.20
CA THR A 662 -8.06 -15.62 -30.32
C THR A 662 -8.56 -17.03 -30.05
N GLY A 663 -9.78 -17.33 -30.52
CA GLY A 663 -10.48 -18.59 -30.28
C GLY A 663 -11.63 -18.43 -29.27
N PRO A 664 -12.42 -19.48 -29.01
CA PRO A 664 -13.51 -19.43 -28.05
C PRO A 664 -12.97 -19.42 -26.62
N ALA A 665 -12.51 -18.26 -26.15
CA ALA A 665 -12.13 -18.08 -24.76
C ALA A 665 -13.34 -18.22 -23.83
N ASN A 666 -13.15 -18.89 -22.70
CA ASN A 666 -14.16 -19.05 -21.65
C ASN A 666 -14.31 -17.73 -20.85
N VAL A 667 -14.82 -16.69 -21.50
CA VAL A 667 -15.04 -15.36 -20.90
C VAL A 667 -16.39 -15.34 -20.17
N THR A 668 -16.34 -15.17 -18.85
CA THR A 668 -17.52 -15.06 -17.98
C THR A 668 -17.64 -13.65 -17.43
N PHE A 669 -18.78 -12.99 -17.62
CA PHE A 669 -19.11 -11.75 -16.90
C PHE A 669 -19.89 -12.09 -15.63
N HIS A 670 -19.35 -11.79 -14.46
CA HIS A 670 -19.95 -12.08 -13.15
C HIS A 670 -20.46 -10.80 -12.47
N LEU A 671 -21.77 -10.60 -12.56
CA LEU A 671 -22.47 -9.48 -11.93
C LEU A 671 -22.71 -9.73 -10.44
N HIS A 672 -22.69 -8.67 -9.62
CA HIS A 672 -23.06 -8.69 -8.21
C HIS A 672 -24.17 -7.67 -7.87
N TRP A 673 -23.86 -6.37 -7.90
CA TRP A 673 -24.73 -5.32 -7.35
C TRP A 673 -25.30 -4.39 -8.42
N LEU A 674 -26.62 -4.15 -8.40
CA LEU A 674 -27.31 -3.34 -9.40
C LEU A 674 -27.42 -1.85 -9.05
N ASN A 675 -27.29 -1.47 -7.78
CA ASN A 675 -27.48 -0.07 -7.33
C ASN A 675 -26.55 0.94 -8.05
N PHE A 676 -25.41 0.48 -8.56
CA PHE A 676 -24.45 1.30 -9.32
C PHE A 676 -24.99 1.79 -10.66
N ILE A 677 -25.94 1.07 -11.27
CA ILE A 677 -26.61 1.46 -12.52
C ILE A 677 -27.45 2.72 -12.31
N PHE A 678 -27.87 2.99 -11.06
CA PHE A 678 -28.70 4.12 -10.67
C PHE A 678 -27.94 5.18 -9.86
N ALA A 679 -26.63 5.03 -9.65
CA ALA A 679 -25.83 5.96 -8.88
C ALA A 679 -25.86 7.38 -9.50
N GLY A 680 -26.21 8.38 -8.70
CA GLY A 680 -26.36 9.77 -9.14
C GLY A 680 -27.61 10.07 -9.99
N ILE A 681 -28.45 9.08 -10.30
CA ILE A 681 -29.68 9.30 -11.07
C ILE A 681 -30.82 9.73 -10.13
N THR A 682 -31.47 10.84 -10.45
CA THR A 682 -32.56 11.42 -9.63
C THR A 682 -33.95 11.26 -10.25
N ASP A 683 -34.07 10.85 -11.51
CA ASP A 683 -35.35 10.74 -12.23
C ASP A 683 -35.61 9.35 -12.86
N LYS A 684 -36.91 9.01 -13.00
CA LYS A 684 -37.36 7.71 -13.52
C LYS A 684 -37.14 7.51 -15.03
N VAL A 685 -36.91 8.57 -15.82
CA VAL A 685 -36.67 8.46 -17.27
C VAL A 685 -35.23 8.05 -17.52
N THR A 686 -34.27 8.77 -16.93
CA THR A 686 -32.84 8.45 -17.00
C THR A 686 -32.56 7.08 -16.38
N ALA A 687 -33.21 6.73 -15.25
CA ALA A 687 -33.08 5.40 -14.64
C ALA A 687 -33.53 4.26 -15.59
N ARG A 688 -34.66 4.45 -16.30
CA ARG A 688 -35.12 3.49 -17.32
C ARG A 688 -34.17 3.41 -18.52
N GLN A 689 -33.55 4.52 -18.92
CA GLN A 689 -32.56 4.52 -20.00
C GLN A 689 -31.28 3.79 -19.60
N ALA A 690 -30.77 4.02 -18.39
CA ALA A 690 -29.61 3.31 -17.84
C ALA A 690 -29.87 1.80 -17.75
N ALA A 691 -31.00 1.38 -17.17
CA ALA A 691 -31.38 -0.03 -17.07
C ALA A 691 -31.52 -0.70 -18.46
N ARG A 692 -32.11 -0.02 -19.45
CA ARG A 692 -32.21 -0.52 -20.83
C ARG A 692 -30.84 -0.64 -21.51
N SER A 693 -29.98 0.36 -21.34
CA SER A 693 -28.62 0.37 -21.90
C SER A 693 -27.79 -0.80 -21.35
N PHE A 694 -27.79 -0.97 -20.02
CA PHE A 694 -27.08 -2.06 -19.36
C PHE A 694 -27.59 -3.45 -19.80
N ALA A 695 -28.91 -3.64 -19.82
CA ALA A 695 -29.52 -4.89 -20.29
C ALA A 695 -29.21 -5.19 -21.77
N ALA A 696 -29.10 -4.15 -22.63
CA ALA A 696 -28.72 -4.33 -24.03
C ALA A 696 -27.26 -4.77 -24.19
N LYS A 697 -26.33 -4.20 -23.39
CA LYS A 697 -24.91 -4.61 -23.39
C LYS A 697 -24.73 -6.05 -22.91
N LEU A 698 -25.42 -6.44 -21.83
CA LEU A 698 -25.48 -7.84 -21.37
C LEU A 698 -26.00 -8.78 -22.46
N GLY A 699 -27.06 -8.37 -23.18
CA GLY A 699 -27.59 -9.13 -24.30
C GLY A 699 -26.60 -9.30 -25.45
N ALA A 700 -25.85 -8.25 -25.79
CA ALA A 700 -24.78 -8.32 -26.80
C ALA A 700 -23.64 -9.26 -26.38
N PHE A 701 -23.19 -9.17 -25.13
CA PHE A 701 -22.12 -10.02 -24.60
C PHE A 701 -22.49 -11.51 -24.66
N VAL A 702 -23.72 -11.85 -24.29
CA VAL A 702 -24.24 -13.23 -24.41
C VAL A 702 -24.38 -13.65 -25.88
N ALA A 703 -24.85 -12.76 -26.76
CA ALA A 703 -24.99 -13.07 -28.19
C ALA A 703 -23.64 -13.26 -28.92
N GLU A 704 -22.57 -12.64 -28.42
CA GLU A 704 -21.19 -12.79 -28.92
C GLU A 704 -20.47 -14.02 -28.31
N GLY A 705 -21.15 -14.81 -27.48
CA GLY A 705 -20.64 -16.08 -26.91
C GLY A 705 -20.14 -16.00 -25.47
N GLY A 706 -20.24 -14.84 -24.82
CA GLY A 706 -19.82 -14.66 -23.42
C GLY A 706 -20.81 -15.27 -22.41
N ARG A 707 -20.29 -15.84 -21.32
CA ARG A 707 -21.10 -16.46 -20.25
C ARG A 707 -21.50 -15.45 -19.19
N LEU A 708 -22.79 -15.34 -18.87
CA LEU A 708 -23.29 -14.40 -17.84
C LEU A 708 -23.59 -15.13 -16.52
N ALA A 709 -22.94 -14.73 -15.43
CA ALA A 709 -23.25 -15.13 -14.06
C ALA A 709 -23.75 -13.94 -13.22
N TRP A 710 -24.65 -14.17 -12.27
CA TRP A 710 -25.12 -13.13 -11.35
C TRP A 710 -25.27 -13.63 -9.91
N THR A 711 -24.50 -13.05 -8.97
CA THR A 711 -24.75 -13.22 -7.52
C THR A 711 -25.80 -12.20 -7.08
N ILE A 712 -26.91 -12.67 -6.50
CA ILE A 712 -27.96 -11.79 -5.98
C ILE A 712 -27.67 -11.49 -4.49
N HIS A 713 -27.30 -10.25 -4.19
CA HIS A 713 -27.04 -9.78 -2.82
C HIS A 713 -28.25 -9.19 -2.11
N ASN A 714 -29.19 -8.62 -2.88
CA ASN A 714 -30.44 -8.01 -2.40
C ASN A 714 -31.56 -8.42 -3.36
N THR A 715 -32.81 -8.52 -2.89
CA THR A 715 -33.96 -8.74 -3.79
C THR A 715 -34.19 -7.52 -4.70
N VAL A 716 -34.15 -6.35 -4.06
CA VAL A 716 -34.07 -4.99 -4.61
C VAL A 716 -33.17 -4.20 -3.64
N SER A 717 -32.28 -3.37 -4.15
CA SER A 717 -31.31 -2.63 -3.32
C SER A 717 -32.00 -1.75 -2.27
N HIS A 718 -31.60 -1.87 -1.01
CA HIS A 718 -32.30 -1.24 0.14
C HIS A 718 -32.50 0.27 0.01
N ASP A 719 -31.57 0.96 -0.64
CA ASP A 719 -31.54 2.42 -0.75
C ASP A 719 -31.95 2.92 -2.16
N THR A 720 -32.60 2.08 -2.99
CA THR A 720 -32.97 2.45 -4.37
C THR A 720 -34.17 3.41 -4.41
N ALA A 721 -34.06 4.48 -5.18
CA ALA A 721 -35.18 5.37 -5.48
C ALA A 721 -36.16 4.78 -6.54
N PHE A 722 -35.80 3.64 -7.16
CA PHE A 722 -36.43 3.12 -8.36
C PHE A 722 -36.81 1.62 -8.27
N PRO A 723 -37.48 1.16 -7.19
CA PRO A 723 -37.67 -0.27 -6.92
C PRO A 723 -38.37 -1.02 -8.07
N ASP A 724 -39.37 -0.41 -8.71
CA ASP A 724 -40.09 -1.01 -9.85
C ASP A 724 -39.16 -1.25 -11.06
N ILE A 725 -38.25 -0.31 -11.33
CA ILE A 725 -37.34 -0.34 -12.48
C ILE A 725 -36.22 -1.34 -12.22
N GLU A 726 -35.71 -1.40 -10.99
CA GLU A 726 -34.72 -2.38 -10.56
C GLU A 726 -35.30 -3.80 -10.60
N ALA A 727 -36.53 -4.02 -10.13
CA ALA A 727 -37.19 -5.31 -10.22
C ALA A 727 -37.41 -5.76 -11.69
N GLU A 728 -37.80 -4.85 -12.58
CA GLU A 728 -37.91 -5.14 -14.03
C GLU A 728 -36.55 -5.54 -14.63
N LEU A 729 -35.47 -4.85 -14.23
CA LEU A 729 -34.11 -5.13 -14.66
C LEU A 729 -33.62 -6.49 -14.12
N SER A 730 -33.80 -6.77 -12.82
CA SER A 730 -33.50 -8.06 -12.19
C SER A 730 -34.17 -9.22 -12.92
N ALA A 731 -35.46 -9.10 -13.24
CA ALA A 731 -36.18 -10.13 -13.98
C ALA A 731 -35.65 -10.33 -15.42
N ARG A 732 -35.15 -9.27 -16.08
CA ARG A 732 -34.48 -9.37 -17.38
C ARG A 732 -33.13 -10.09 -17.26
N ILE A 733 -32.32 -9.72 -16.27
CA ILE A 733 -30.99 -10.30 -16.01
C ILE A 733 -31.12 -11.78 -15.65
N ALA A 734 -32.04 -12.16 -14.76
CA ALA A 734 -32.28 -13.56 -14.40
C ALA A 734 -32.64 -14.46 -15.61
N ARG A 735 -33.32 -13.92 -16.63
CA ARG A 735 -33.61 -14.66 -17.87
C ARG A 735 -32.37 -14.84 -18.73
N SER A 736 -31.55 -13.78 -18.89
CA SER A 736 -30.34 -13.78 -19.73
C SER A 736 -29.12 -14.44 -19.09
N ALA A 737 -29.08 -14.55 -17.76
CA ALA A 737 -28.01 -15.23 -17.04
C ALA A 737 -27.94 -16.71 -17.45
N HIS A 738 -26.74 -17.27 -17.39
CA HIS A 738 -26.49 -18.71 -17.47
C HIS A 738 -26.47 -19.30 -16.05
N VAL A 739 -25.88 -18.56 -15.11
CA VAL A 739 -25.78 -18.91 -13.69
C VAL A 739 -26.41 -17.80 -12.84
N ILE A 740 -27.26 -18.17 -11.89
CA ILE A 740 -27.72 -17.30 -10.82
C ILE A 740 -27.26 -17.89 -9.50
N HIS A 741 -26.62 -17.08 -8.66
CA HIS A 741 -25.99 -17.52 -7.42
C HIS A 741 -26.61 -16.84 -6.19
N LEU A 742 -26.93 -17.64 -5.17
CA LEU A 742 -27.34 -17.20 -3.83
C LEU A 742 -26.42 -17.79 -2.75
N HIS A 743 -26.26 -17.06 -1.66
CA HIS A 743 -25.44 -17.45 -0.51
C HIS A 743 -26.17 -18.28 0.57
N SER A 744 -27.44 -18.61 0.35
CA SER A 744 -28.31 -19.30 1.29
C SER A 744 -29.54 -19.83 0.53
N GLU A 745 -29.92 -21.09 0.77
CA GLU A 745 -31.16 -21.64 0.19
C GLU A 745 -32.39 -20.94 0.79
N ALA A 746 -32.35 -20.59 2.09
CA ALA A 746 -33.43 -19.86 2.76
C ALA A 746 -33.70 -18.46 2.17
N SER A 747 -32.76 -17.90 1.40
CA SER A 747 -32.91 -16.61 0.70
C SER A 747 -33.76 -16.70 -0.58
N LYS A 748 -33.90 -17.90 -1.17
CA LYS A 748 -34.61 -18.11 -2.44
C LYS A 748 -36.06 -17.62 -2.40
N ALA A 749 -36.81 -18.01 -1.38
CA ALA A 749 -38.22 -17.64 -1.22
C ALA A 749 -38.42 -16.12 -1.03
N GLU A 750 -37.43 -15.38 -0.54
CA GLU A 750 -37.48 -13.92 -0.43
C GLU A 750 -37.28 -13.26 -1.80
N VAL A 751 -36.34 -13.76 -2.60
CA VAL A 751 -36.09 -13.28 -3.98
C VAL A 751 -37.29 -13.57 -4.90
N GLU A 752 -37.89 -14.76 -4.79
CA GLU A 752 -39.04 -15.17 -5.61
C GLU A 752 -40.31 -14.32 -5.39
N LYS A 753 -40.41 -13.56 -4.28
CA LYS A 753 -41.47 -12.54 -4.08
C LYS A 753 -41.39 -11.38 -5.07
N HIS A 754 -40.22 -11.13 -5.66
CA HIS A 754 -39.96 -10.00 -6.56
C HIS A 754 -39.84 -10.41 -8.03
N PHE A 755 -39.19 -11.54 -8.32
CA PHE A 755 -39.08 -12.09 -9.67
C PHE A 755 -38.78 -13.59 -9.63
N ALA A 756 -39.27 -14.32 -10.64
CA ALA A 756 -39.07 -15.77 -10.72
C ALA A 756 -37.59 -16.14 -11.00
N LEU A 757 -37.09 -17.14 -10.28
CA LEU A 757 -35.75 -17.71 -10.46
C LEU A 757 -35.82 -19.01 -11.29
N PRO A 758 -35.14 -19.10 -12.45
CA PRO A 758 -34.98 -20.36 -13.17
C PRO A 758 -34.19 -21.38 -12.35
N ALA A 759 -34.85 -22.46 -11.93
CA ALA A 759 -34.27 -23.46 -11.03
C ALA A 759 -33.07 -24.23 -11.64
N ASP A 760 -33.05 -24.37 -12.96
CA ASP A 760 -31.95 -24.95 -13.74
C ASP A 760 -30.66 -24.10 -13.70
N LYS A 761 -30.81 -22.79 -13.49
CA LYS A 761 -29.70 -21.81 -13.45
C LYS A 761 -29.25 -21.48 -12.03
N LEU A 762 -30.06 -21.81 -11.02
CA LEU A 762 -29.78 -21.48 -9.63
C LEU A 762 -28.63 -22.36 -9.09
N ARG A 763 -27.68 -21.72 -8.41
CA ARG A 763 -26.59 -22.35 -7.66
C ARG A 763 -26.57 -21.74 -6.26
N ILE A 764 -26.37 -22.57 -5.25
CA ILE A 764 -26.15 -22.13 -3.86
C ILE A 764 -24.70 -22.36 -3.51
N SER A 765 -24.02 -21.34 -3.00
CA SER A 765 -22.67 -21.45 -2.44
C SER A 765 -22.57 -20.52 -1.25
N ALA A 766 -22.32 -21.05 -0.06
CA ALA A 766 -22.33 -20.29 1.18
C ALA A 766 -21.41 -19.06 1.11
N HIS A 767 -21.80 -17.97 1.78
CA HIS A 767 -20.87 -16.87 2.04
C HIS A 767 -19.88 -17.34 3.10
N GLY A 768 -18.58 -17.30 2.79
CA GLY A 768 -17.56 -17.77 3.72
C GLY A 768 -17.24 -16.77 4.84
N ASN A 769 -16.46 -17.22 5.81
CA ASN A 769 -16.04 -16.48 6.98
C ASN A 769 -14.97 -15.41 6.67
N TYR A 770 -14.54 -14.68 7.70
CA TYR A 770 -13.48 -13.67 7.65
C TYR A 770 -12.24 -14.05 8.48
N ILE A 771 -12.05 -15.34 8.77
CA ILE A 771 -10.88 -15.85 9.48
C ILE A 771 -9.64 -15.60 8.61
N GLY A 772 -8.58 -15.05 9.21
CA GLY A 772 -7.37 -14.64 8.49
C GLY A 772 -7.60 -13.54 7.43
N CYS A 773 -8.74 -12.82 7.47
CA CYS A 773 -8.97 -11.63 6.64
C CYS A 773 -8.61 -10.32 7.35
N TYR A 774 -8.66 -10.36 8.68
CA TYR A 774 -8.39 -9.23 9.55
C TYR A 774 -7.45 -9.69 10.66
N PRO A 775 -6.56 -8.82 11.15
CA PRO A 775 -5.75 -9.13 12.31
C PRO A 775 -6.65 -9.43 13.51
N ASN A 776 -6.41 -10.56 14.18
CA ASN A 776 -7.13 -10.95 15.39
C ASN A 776 -6.17 -11.62 16.36
N TYR A 777 -5.55 -10.82 17.22
CA TYR A 777 -4.44 -11.26 18.07
C TYR A 777 -4.38 -10.58 19.45
N ILE A 778 -5.25 -9.60 19.69
CA ILE A 778 -5.33 -8.86 20.95
C ILE A 778 -6.27 -9.57 21.92
N THR A 779 -5.87 -9.70 23.20
CA THR A 779 -6.73 -10.29 24.24
C THR A 779 -7.98 -9.43 24.50
N PRO A 780 -9.10 -10.02 24.95
CA PRO A 780 -10.29 -9.25 25.34
C PRO A 780 -10.01 -8.11 26.33
N ASP A 781 -9.11 -8.33 27.29
CA ASP A 781 -8.74 -7.33 28.29
C ASP A 781 -7.94 -6.17 27.70
N ALA A 782 -6.95 -6.44 26.85
CA ALA A 782 -6.21 -5.39 26.15
C ALA A 782 -7.11 -4.60 25.18
N ALA A 783 -8.07 -5.28 24.54
CA ALA A 783 -9.10 -4.64 23.72
C ALA A 783 -10.02 -3.73 24.55
N ARG A 784 -10.44 -4.16 25.75
CA ARG A 784 -11.23 -3.33 26.69
C ARG A 784 -10.44 -2.12 27.17
N ARG A 785 -9.16 -2.28 27.56
CA ARG A 785 -8.28 -1.16 27.97
C ARG A 785 -8.11 -0.14 26.84
N ALA A 786 -7.79 -0.59 25.62
CA ALA A 786 -7.64 0.28 24.45
C ALA A 786 -8.92 1.03 24.03
N LEU A 787 -10.10 0.57 24.46
CA LEU A 787 -11.39 1.24 24.27
C LEU A 787 -11.89 1.98 25.52
N ASN A 788 -11.09 2.02 26.59
CA ASN A 788 -11.44 2.56 27.92
C ASN A 788 -12.77 1.97 28.46
N ILE A 789 -12.96 0.65 28.33
CA ILE A 789 -14.12 -0.11 28.78
C ILE A 789 -13.77 -0.81 30.10
N ALA A 790 -14.68 -0.84 31.08
CA ALA A 790 -14.39 -1.49 32.36
C ALA A 790 -14.39 -3.03 32.21
N PRO A 791 -13.56 -3.77 32.97
CA PRO A 791 -13.54 -5.23 32.92
C PRO A 791 -14.92 -5.88 33.13
N ASP A 792 -15.74 -5.30 34.02
CA ASP A 792 -17.06 -5.81 34.41
C ASP A 792 -18.23 -5.28 33.54
N ASP A 793 -17.97 -4.46 32.52
CA ASP A 793 -19.02 -4.00 31.60
C ASP A 793 -19.55 -5.17 30.75
N ASP A 794 -20.88 -5.22 30.54
CA ASP A 794 -21.52 -6.09 29.54
C ASP A 794 -21.57 -5.38 28.20
N VAL A 795 -20.66 -5.74 27.29
CA VAL A 795 -20.42 -4.99 26.06
C VAL A 795 -21.29 -5.51 24.93
N ILE A 796 -22.29 -4.73 24.56
CA ILE A 796 -23.22 -4.95 23.45
C ILE A 796 -22.72 -4.16 22.24
N LEU A 797 -22.26 -4.85 21.21
CA LEU A 797 -21.67 -4.25 20.00
C LEU A 797 -22.65 -4.26 18.82
N PHE A 798 -22.72 -3.14 18.10
CA PHE A 798 -23.13 -3.10 16.70
C PHE A 798 -21.93 -2.67 15.86
N ALA A 799 -21.51 -3.50 14.89
CA ALA A 799 -20.34 -3.25 14.07
C ALA A 799 -20.64 -3.18 12.55
N GLY A 800 -20.20 -2.09 11.92
CA GLY A 800 -20.31 -1.82 10.48
C GLY A 800 -21.21 -0.64 10.13
N GLN A 801 -21.38 -0.34 8.83
CA GLN A 801 -22.14 0.83 8.37
C GLN A 801 -23.53 0.92 9.02
N VAL A 802 -23.83 2.05 9.64
CA VAL A 802 -25.12 2.35 10.27
C VAL A 802 -26.07 2.91 9.22
N ARG A 803 -27.08 2.11 8.85
CA ARG A 803 -28.14 2.41 7.87
C ARG A 803 -29.52 2.06 8.42
N PRO A 804 -30.61 2.74 8.02
CA PRO A 804 -31.94 2.57 8.65
C PRO A 804 -32.50 1.12 8.60
N TYR A 805 -32.19 0.35 7.56
CA TYR A 805 -32.65 -1.05 7.46
C TYR A 805 -31.99 -2.00 8.47
N LYS A 806 -30.86 -1.60 9.07
CA LYS A 806 -30.15 -2.41 10.08
C LYS A 806 -30.69 -2.24 11.50
N GLY A 807 -31.76 -1.46 11.70
CA GLY A 807 -32.53 -1.42 12.94
C GLY A 807 -31.81 -0.83 14.17
N VAL A 808 -30.76 -0.03 13.99
CA VAL A 808 -29.98 0.52 15.13
C VAL A 808 -30.85 1.33 16.11
N GLU A 809 -31.87 2.03 15.61
CA GLU A 809 -32.90 2.71 16.41
C GLU A 809 -33.60 1.76 17.41
N GLN A 810 -33.91 0.54 16.96
CA GLN A 810 -34.57 -0.50 17.76
C GLN A 810 -33.59 -1.13 18.78
N LEU A 811 -32.30 -1.25 18.44
CA LEU A 811 -31.27 -1.64 19.39
C LEU A 811 -31.09 -0.60 20.50
N VAL A 812 -31.07 0.68 20.16
CA VAL A 812 -30.99 1.78 21.14
C VAL A 812 -32.21 1.76 22.06
N ALA A 813 -33.42 1.58 21.52
CA ALA A 813 -34.63 1.47 22.33
C ALA A 813 -34.60 0.24 23.27
N ALA A 814 -34.30 -0.95 22.73
CA ALA A 814 -34.17 -2.18 23.50
C ALA A 814 -33.10 -2.07 24.61
N PHE A 815 -31.96 -1.43 24.32
CA PHE A 815 -30.87 -1.20 25.27
C PHE A 815 -31.31 -0.35 26.47
N ARG A 816 -32.17 0.65 26.29
CA ARG A 816 -32.75 1.42 27.42
C ARG A 816 -33.54 0.55 28.39
N THR A 817 -34.12 -0.54 27.90
CA THR A 817 -34.83 -1.51 28.75
C THR A 817 -33.84 -2.45 29.43
N VAL A 818 -32.83 -2.96 28.71
CA VAL A 818 -31.72 -3.76 29.30
C VAL A 818 -30.97 -2.98 30.39
N LEU A 819 -30.74 -1.67 30.21
CA LEU A 819 -29.99 -0.86 31.19
C LEU A 819 -30.72 -0.72 32.54
N LYS A 820 -32.04 -0.92 32.59
CA LYS A 820 -32.83 -0.92 33.84
C LYS A 820 -32.60 -2.18 34.67
N THR A 821 -32.30 -3.31 34.02
CA THR A 821 -32.05 -4.62 34.65
C THR A 821 -30.55 -4.88 34.83
N ARG A 822 -29.71 -4.32 33.96
CA ARG A 822 -28.24 -4.44 33.95
C ARG A 822 -27.55 -3.07 33.89
N PRO A 823 -27.28 -2.41 35.03
CA PRO A 823 -26.65 -1.09 35.07
C PRO A 823 -25.23 -1.03 34.47
N ASN A 824 -24.54 -2.17 34.43
CA ASN A 824 -23.24 -2.38 33.80
C ASN A 824 -23.33 -2.73 32.30
N ALA A 825 -24.50 -2.67 31.66
CA ALA A 825 -24.61 -2.82 30.21
C ALA A 825 -24.04 -1.60 29.47
N LEU A 826 -23.27 -1.82 28.41
CA LEU A 826 -22.62 -0.79 27.59
C LEU A 826 -22.94 -1.05 26.12
N LEU A 827 -23.64 -0.11 25.47
CA LEU A 827 -23.88 -0.18 24.03
C LEU A 827 -22.76 0.52 23.27
N VAL A 828 -22.12 -0.18 22.33
CA VAL A 828 -21.08 0.34 21.45
C VAL A 828 -21.58 0.30 20.00
N LEU A 829 -21.78 1.48 19.40
CA LEU A 829 -22.16 1.64 18.00
C LEU A 829 -20.91 2.02 17.18
N ALA A 830 -20.33 1.05 16.48
CA ALA A 830 -19.03 1.20 15.80
C ALA A 830 -19.17 1.07 14.28
N GLY A 831 -19.00 2.18 13.57
CA GLY A 831 -19.05 2.24 12.12
C GLY A 831 -19.72 3.50 11.57
N GLN A 832 -19.33 3.88 10.36
CA GLN A 832 -19.76 5.09 9.68
C GLN A 832 -21.29 5.19 9.59
N GLN A 833 -21.82 6.36 9.97
CA GLN A 833 -23.23 6.67 9.96
C GLN A 833 -23.65 7.38 8.67
N SER A 834 -24.78 6.92 8.11
CA SER A 834 -25.47 7.59 7.01
C SER A 834 -26.63 8.49 7.48
N PHE A 835 -26.96 8.38 8.77
CA PHE A 835 -27.98 9.10 9.50
C PHE A 835 -27.64 8.98 10.98
N ASP A 836 -27.98 9.98 11.80
CA ASP A 836 -27.84 9.87 13.26
C ASP A 836 -28.95 8.94 13.81
N PRO A 837 -28.61 7.72 14.30
CA PRO A 837 -29.60 6.77 14.82
C PRO A 837 -30.11 7.16 16.21
N LEU A 838 -29.44 8.11 16.87
CA LEU A 838 -29.84 8.65 18.15
C LEU A 838 -30.79 9.84 17.95
N SER A 839 -30.68 10.63 16.89
CA SER A 839 -31.45 11.88 16.64
C SER A 839 -32.93 11.85 17.08
N ALA A 840 -33.68 10.81 16.69
CA ALA A 840 -35.10 10.64 17.02
C ALA A 840 -35.37 10.27 18.51
N ILE A 841 -34.36 9.78 19.21
CA ILE A 841 -34.39 9.25 20.58
C ILE A 841 -33.64 10.18 21.56
N THR A 842 -32.66 10.96 21.10
CA THR A 842 -31.79 11.87 21.88
C THR A 842 -32.58 12.81 22.80
N PRO A 843 -33.70 13.44 22.39
CA PRO A 843 -34.52 14.27 23.28
C PRO A 843 -35.13 13.52 24.47
N ALA A 844 -35.18 12.18 24.40
CA ALA A 844 -35.76 11.30 25.41
C ALA A 844 -34.72 10.46 26.17
N LEU A 845 -33.42 10.57 25.86
CA LEU A 845 -32.35 9.92 26.63
C LEU A 845 -32.01 10.74 27.88
N THR A 846 -31.87 10.05 29.01
CA THR A 846 -31.29 10.59 30.25
C THR A 846 -29.77 10.65 30.17
N GLU A 847 -29.14 11.39 31.09
CA GLU A 847 -27.68 11.48 31.14
C GLU A 847 -27.02 10.14 31.51
N ALA A 848 -27.68 9.35 32.37
CA ALA A 848 -27.25 8.00 32.72
C ALA A 848 -27.32 7.04 31.51
N GLU A 849 -28.36 7.14 30.67
CA GLU A 849 -28.44 6.37 29.42
C GLU A 849 -27.36 6.81 28.43
N ARG A 850 -27.13 8.13 28.26
CA ARG A 850 -26.05 8.65 27.39
C ARG A 850 -24.67 8.17 27.81
N ALA A 851 -24.35 8.18 29.11
CA ALA A 851 -23.07 7.69 29.62
C ALA A 851 -22.79 6.19 29.34
N ARG A 852 -23.82 5.43 28.95
CA ARG A 852 -23.76 3.99 28.66
C ARG A 852 -23.99 3.66 27.18
N ILE A 853 -24.06 4.67 26.31
CA ILE A 853 -24.05 4.51 24.84
C ILE A 853 -22.80 5.21 24.31
N ARG A 854 -21.87 4.44 23.72
CA ARG A 854 -20.66 4.95 23.08
C ARG A 854 -20.75 4.77 21.57
N VAL A 855 -20.18 5.73 20.85
CA VAL A 855 -20.27 5.83 19.39
C VAL A 855 -18.88 6.04 18.80
N ALA A 856 -18.55 5.26 17.77
CA ALA A 856 -17.40 5.46 16.89
C ALA A 856 -17.93 5.68 15.46
N ASP A 857 -18.31 6.92 15.15
CA ASP A 857 -18.89 7.31 13.85
C ASP A 857 -17.81 7.56 12.79
N ARG A 858 -17.23 6.47 12.27
CA ARG A 858 -16.24 6.50 11.19
C ARG A 858 -16.06 5.11 10.59
N PHE A 859 -15.34 5.03 9.48
CA PHE A 859 -14.83 3.74 9.01
C PHE A 859 -13.83 3.18 10.03
N LEU A 860 -13.92 1.89 10.33
CA LEU A 860 -12.99 1.20 11.24
C LEU A 860 -11.88 0.57 10.41
N GLY A 861 -10.61 0.86 10.75
CA GLY A 861 -9.46 0.27 10.06
C GLY A 861 -9.37 -1.24 10.27
N ASN A 862 -8.67 -1.96 9.38
CA ASN A 862 -8.54 -3.43 9.46
C ASN A 862 -8.04 -3.90 10.84
N HIS A 863 -7.07 -3.19 11.42
CA HIS A 863 -6.53 -3.50 12.76
C HIS A 863 -7.45 -3.10 13.93
N GLU A 864 -8.43 -2.21 13.71
CA GLU A 864 -9.36 -1.78 14.77
C GLU A 864 -10.45 -2.80 15.06
N LEU A 865 -10.86 -3.57 14.05
CA LEU A 865 -12.02 -4.48 14.16
C LEU A 865 -11.87 -5.43 15.36
N GLN A 866 -10.66 -5.96 15.60
CA GLN A 866 -10.38 -6.83 16.75
C GLN A 866 -10.60 -6.14 18.11
N LEU A 867 -10.37 -4.83 18.23
CA LEU A 867 -10.63 -4.11 19.49
C LEU A 867 -12.12 -4.16 19.82
N PHE A 868 -12.96 -3.85 18.85
CA PHE A 868 -14.41 -3.84 19.03
C PHE A 868 -14.95 -5.26 19.27
N PHE A 869 -14.58 -6.23 18.43
CA PHE A 869 -15.10 -7.60 18.52
C PHE A 869 -14.56 -8.38 19.73
N ASN A 870 -13.30 -8.21 20.13
CA ASN A 870 -12.73 -8.96 21.26
C ASN A 870 -13.16 -8.34 22.60
N ALA A 871 -13.40 -7.02 22.66
CA ALA A 871 -14.00 -6.39 23.84
C ALA A 871 -15.47 -6.80 24.04
N ALA A 872 -16.19 -7.15 22.98
CA ALA A 872 -17.62 -7.46 23.01
C ALA A 872 -17.97 -8.76 23.75
N ASP A 873 -19.14 -8.77 24.38
CA ASP A 873 -19.81 -9.96 24.91
C ASP A 873 -20.91 -10.46 23.97
N ALA A 874 -21.57 -9.55 23.25
CA ALA A 874 -22.57 -9.85 22.22
C ALA A 874 -22.47 -8.88 21.05
N ALA A 875 -22.56 -9.39 19.82
CA ALA A 875 -22.75 -8.59 18.61
C ALA A 875 -24.21 -8.66 18.15
N VAL A 876 -24.91 -7.53 18.09
CA VAL A 876 -26.37 -7.48 17.88
C VAL A 876 -26.69 -6.83 16.54
N TYR A 877 -27.40 -7.54 15.68
CA TYR A 877 -27.75 -7.06 14.34
C TYR A 877 -29.26 -7.17 14.07
N PRO A 878 -30.06 -6.16 14.45
CA PRO A 878 -31.51 -6.20 14.35
C PRO A 878 -32.00 -5.84 12.95
N TYR A 879 -31.63 -6.65 11.95
CA TYR A 879 -31.99 -6.39 10.56
C TYR A 879 -33.50 -6.42 10.32
N ARG A 880 -34.04 -5.37 9.70
CA ARG A 880 -35.44 -5.33 9.23
C ARG A 880 -35.64 -6.15 7.95
N ARG A 881 -34.60 -6.26 7.12
CA ARG A 881 -34.51 -7.08 5.90
C ARG A 881 -33.06 -7.51 5.69
N ILE A 882 -32.82 -8.76 5.34
CA ILE A 882 -31.46 -9.29 5.07
C ILE A 882 -31.57 -10.52 4.15
N LEU A 883 -30.69 -10.62 3.16
CA LEU A 883 -30.40 -11.89 2.46
C LEU A 883 -29.09 -12.49 2.98
N THR A 884 -28.03 -11.69 2.94
CA THR A 884 -26.67 -12.11 3.29
C THR A 884 -26.05 -11.15 4.31
N SER A 885 -25.54 -11.64 5.44
CA SER A 885 -24.92 -10.79 6.48
C SER A 885 -23.42 -11.01 6.62
N GLY A 886 -22.63 -10.16 5.96
CA GLY A 886 -21.18 -10.10 6.18
C GLY A 886 -20.80 -9.74 7.62
N SER A 887 -21.54 -8.82 8.27
CA SER A 887 -21.28 -8.42 9.67
C SER A 887 -21.50 -9.57 10.68
N MET A 888 -22.47 -10.46 10.42
CA MET A 888 -22.68 -11.67 11.23
C MET A 888 -21.48 -12.60 11.12
N LEU A 889 -21.08 -12.97 9.89
CA LEU A 889 -19.95 -13.86 9.68
C LEU A 889 -18.64 -13.26 10.19
N LEU A 890 -18.49 -11.92 10.12
CA LEU A 890 -17.37 -11.20 10.71
C LEU A 890 -17.33 -11.35 12.24
N ALA A 891 -18.45 -11.11 12.94
CA ALA A 891 -18.55 -11.30 14.39
C ALA A 891 -18.22 -12.74 14.81
N LEU A 892 -18.79 -13.72 14.12
CA LEU A 892 -18.50 -15.14 14.36
C LEU A 892 -17.01 -15.46 14.10
N SER A 893 -16.36 -14.86 13.11
CA SER A 893 -14.94 -15.07 12.79
C SER A 893 -13.99 -14.56 13.90
N PHE A 894 -14.39 -13.52 14.63
CA PHE A 894 -13.73 -13.04 15.84
C PHE A 894 -14.11 -13.86 17.09
N GLY A 895 -15.05 -14.79 16.99
CA GLY A 895 -15.59 -15.53 18.13
C GLY A 895 -16.55 -14.71 18.99
N THR A 896 -17.15 -13.64 18.47
CA THR A 896 -18.16 -12.85 19.19
C THR A 896 -19.55 -13.50 19.03
N PRO A 897 -20.24 -13.88 20.12
CA PRO A 897 -21.60 -14.42 20.05
C PRO A 897 -22.59 -13.40 19.49
N VAL A 898 -23.61 -13.85 18.77
CA VAL A 898 -24.50 -12.96 18.00
C VAL A 898 -25.96 -12.98 18.46
N VAL A 899 -26.65 -11.84 18.36
CA VAL A 899 -28.13 -11.75 18.48
C VAL A 899 -28.70 -11.33 17.13
N LEU A 900 -29.56 -12.17 16.54
CA LEU A 900 -30.06 -12.04 15.18
C LEU A 900 -31.57 -12.29 15.08
N PRO A 901 -32.27 -11.65 14.12
CA PRO A 901 -33.65 -12.02 13.79
C PRO A 901 -33.70 -13.42 13.16
N ALA A 902 -34.76 -14.18 13.41
CA ALA A 902 -34.95 -15.54 12.92
C ALA A 902 -35.44 -15.59 11.46
N VAL A 903 -34.71 -15.04 10.49
CA VAL A 903 -35.11 -14.97 9.07
C VAL A 903 -34.01 -15.45 8.12
N GLY A 904 -34.37 -15.93 6.92
CA GLY A 904 -33.43 -16.24 5.83
C GLY A 904 -32.13 -16.92 6.27
N GLN A 905 -30.99 -16.38 5.83
CA GLN A 905 -29.66 -16.87 6.20
C GLN A 905 -29.38 -16.82 7.72
N THR A 906 -29.85 -15.83 8.47
CA THR A 906 -29.52 -15.73 9.91
C THR A 906 -30.15 -16.87 10.70
N ARG A 907 -31.34 -17.36 10.28
CA ARG A 907 -31.93 -18.60 10.79
C ARG A 907 -31.13 -19.83 10.34
N GLU A 908 -30.75 -19.91 9.06
CA GLU A 908 -29.98 -21.03 8.47
C GLU A 908 -28.63 -21.26 9.19
N VAL A 909 -27.93 -20.17 9.54
CA VAL A 909 -26.62 -20.21 10.19
C VAL A 909 -26.71 -20.53 11.69
N LEU A 910 -27.65 -19.91 12.42
CA LEU A 910 -27.64 -19.92 13.89
C LEU A 910 -28.61 -20.92 14.54
N ALA A 911 -29.60 -21.46 13.82
CA ALA A 911 -30.62 -22.32 14.43
C ALA A 911 -30.02 -23.61 15.04
N GLY A 912 -30.22 -23.78 16.35
CA GLY A 912 -29.66 -24.93 17.08
C GLY A 912 -28.14 -24.91 17.17
N ARG A 913 -27.54 -23.72 17.36
CA ARG A 913 -26.10 -23.52 17.64
C ARG A 913 -25.92 -22.63 18.86
N ASP A 914 -24.91 -22.92 19.68
CA ASP A 914 -24.57 -22.15 20.88
C ASP A 914 -23.80 -20.84 20.62
N ALA A 915 -23.66 -20.46 19.35
CA ALA A 915 -22.96 -19.26 18.91
C ALA A 915 -23.74 -17.94 19.15
N GLY A 916 -24.93 -17.98 19.76
CA GLY A 916 -25.78 -16.79 19.87
C GLY A 916 -27.25 -17.09 20.21
N VAL A 917 -28.12 -16.10 19.97
CA VAL A 917 -29.57 -16.17 20.22
C VAL A 917 -30.34 -15.64 19.01
N LEU A 918 -31.39 -16.36 18.61
CA LEU A 918 -32.37 -15.92 17.61
C LEU A 918 -33.60 -15.30 18.29
N TYR A 919 -34.16 -14.25 17.70
CA TYR A 919 -35.42 -13.63 18.14
C TYR A 919 -36.43 -13.52 16.98
N ASP A 920 -37.72 -13.46 17.29
CA ASP A 920 -38.76 -13.21 16.30
C ASP A 920 -38.83 -11.71 15.97
N PRO A 921 -38.54 -11.26 14.73
CA PRO A 921 -38.61 -9.85 14.38
C PRO A 921 -40.04 -9.28 14.39
N ASP A 922 -41.08 -10.12 14.24
CA ASP A 922 -42.47 -9.66 14.22
C ASP A 922 -42.96 -9.24 15.62
N GLU A 923 -42.29 -9.70 16.69
CA GLU A 923 -42.49 -9.24 18.08
C GLU A 923 -41.75 -7.92 18.41
N GLY A 924 -40.95 -7.38 17.49
CA GLY A 924 -40.33 -6.06 17.62
C GLY A 924 -39.31 -5.91 18.75
N GLU A 925 -39.33 -4.76 19.43
CA GLU A 925 -38.34 -4.38 20.47
C GLU A 925 -38.32 -5.38 21.64
N ALA A 926 -39.49 -5.86 22.08
CA ALA A 926 -39.59 -6.72 23.25
C ALA A 926 -38.89 -8.07 23.08
N ALA A 927 -38.93 -8.67 21.88
CA ALA A 927 -38.19 -9.90 21.59
C ALA A 927 -36.68 -9.65 21.46
N LEU A 928 -36.27 -8.52 20.90
CA LEU A 928 -34.86 -8.12 20.85
C LEU A 928 -34.27 -7.94 22.27
N THR A 929 -34.97 -7.23 23.16
CA THR A 929 -34.57 -7.08 24.57
C THR A 929 -34.39 -8.44 25.24
N ARG A 930 -35.40 -9.33 25.17
CA ARG A 930 -35.32 -10.67 25.78
C ARG A 930 -34.15 -11.51 25.25
N ALA A 931 -33.84 -11.40 23.95
CA ALA A 931 -32.74 -12.14 23.35
C ALA A 931 -31.35 -11.62 23.78
N VAL A 932 -31.20 -10.30 23.94
CA VAL A 932 -29.98 -9.70 24.50
C VAL A 932 -29.81 -10.09 25.98
N GLU A 933 -30.88 -9.98 26.78
CA GLU A 933 -30.84 -10.40 28.19
C GLU A 933 -30.53 -11.89 28.34
N ALA A 934 -31.14 -12.76 27.53
CA ALA A 934 -30.90 -14.20 27.55
C ALA A 934 -29.43 -14.56 27.24
N LEU A 935 -28.80 -13.89 26.25
CA LEU A 935 -27.39 -14.11 25.94
C LEU A 935 -26.49 -13.67 27.12
N LEU A 936 -26.75 -12.49 27.70
CA LEU A 936 -25.99 -12.00 28.85
C LEU A 936 -26.19 -12.88 30.11
N SER A 937 -27.38 -13.43 30.35
CA SER A 937 -27.60 -14.40 31.43
C SER A 937 -26.85 -15.73 31.25
N ARG A 938 -26.56 -16.15 30.01
CA ARG A 938 -25.66 -17.28 29.74
C ARG A 938 -24.21 -16.94 30.08
N LYS A 939 -23.75 -15.72 29.76
CA LYS A 939 -22.43 -15.20 30.20
C LYS A 939 -22.32 -15.26 31.73
N ASP A 940 -23.32 -14.74 32.46
CA ASP A 940 -23.36 -14.77 33.94
C ASP A 940 -23.30 -16.20 34.51
N SER A 941 -23.87 -17.16 33.78
CA SER A 941 -23.89 -18.59 34.14
C SER A 941 -22.57 -19.32 33.85
N GLY A 942 -21.53 -18.60 33.39
CA GLY A 942 -20.21 -19.15 33.06
C GLY A 942 -20.09 -19.71 31.64
N GLU A 943 -21.11 -19.57 30.79
CA GLU A 943 -21.07 -20.09 29.41
C GLU A 943 -20.35 -19.15 28.43
N GLY A 944 -19.92 -17.96 28.86
CA GLY A 944 -19.35 -16.91 27.98
C GLY A 944 -18.26 -17.42 27.04
N ASP A 945 -17.22 -18.05 27.57
CA ASP A 945 -16.11 -18.59 26.75
C ASP A 945 -16.53 -19.77 25.87
N ALA A 946 -17.53 -20.55 26.31
CA ALA A 946 -18.08 -21.64 25.51
C ALA A 946 -18.86 -21.10 24.30
N MET A 947 -19.67 -20.05 24.50
CA MET A 947 -20.35 -19.34 23.40
C MET A 947 -19.33 -18.69 22.46
N LYS A 948 -18.26 -18.06 22.98
CA LYS A 948 -17.19 -17.45 22.16
C LYS A 948 -16.49 -18.50 21.28
N ARG A 949 -16.12 -19.65 21.85
CA ARG A 949 -15.58 -20.79 21.09
C ARG A 949 -16.59 -21.36 20.08
N ALA A 950 -17.86 -21.50 20.45
CA ALA A 950 -18.90 -22.00 19.56
C ALA A 950 -19.14 -21.04 18.37
N ALA A 951 -19.07 -19.73 18.58
CA ALA A 951 -19.13 -18.72 17.53
C ALA A 951 -17.96 -18.83 16.54
N ARG A 952 -16.75 -19.03 17.05
CA ARG A 952 -15.55 -19.23 16.23
C ARG A 952 -15.60 -20.53 15.42
N LEU A 953 -15.94 -21.66 16.05
CA LEU A 953 -16.10 -22.94 15.37
C LEU A 953 -17.21 -22.89 14.30
N LEU A 954 -18.32 -22.19 14.58
CA LEU A 954 -19.37 -21.97 13.58
C LEU A 954 -18.89 -21.14 12.39
N ALA A 955 -17.96 -20.19 12.57
CA ALA A 955 -17.34 -19.51 11.43
C ALA A 955 -16.43 -20.45 10.62
N GLU A 956 -15.71 -21.37 11.27
CA GLU A 956 -14.84 -22.35 10.61
C GLU A 956 -15.63 -23.33 9.73
N ASP A 957 -16.84 -23.73 10.14
CA ASP A 957 -17.79 -24.50 9.30
C ASP A 957 -18.19 -23.78 8.00
N TYR A 958 -18.11 -22.44 7.98
CA TYR A 958 -18.41 -21.59 6.82
C TYR A 958 -17.12 -21.09 6.15
N ASP A 959 -16.19 -21.98 5.83
CA ASP A 959 -15.05 -21.65 4.97
C ASP A 959 -15.50 -21.35 3.52
N TRP A 960 -14.72 -20.56 2.78
CA TRP A 960 -14.98 -20.27 1.37
C TRP A 960 -14.81 -21.54 0.52
N PRO A 961 -15.80 -21.92 -0.31
CA PRO A 961 -15.64 -23.04 -1.25
C PRO A 961 -14.80 -22.65 -2.48
N ASP A 962 -14.33 -23.65 -3.24
CA ASP A 962 -13.93 -23.42 -4.64
C ASP A 962 -15.17 -22.94 -5.40
N PHE A 963 -15.11 -21.72 -5.93
CA PHE A 963 -16.23 -21.09 -6.64
C PHE A 963 -16.26 -21.42 -8.15
N SER A 964 -15.22 -22.07 -8.68
CA SER A 964 -15.15 -22.47 -10.10
C SER A 964 -16.35 -23.32 -10.54
N PRO A 965 -16.79 -24.35 -9.78
CA PRO A 965 -17.98 -25.14 -10.13
C PRO A 965 -19.28 -24.33 -10.22
N VAL A 966 -19.39 -23.20 -9.50
CA VAL A 966 -20.55 -22.31 -9.60
C VAL A 966 -20.56 -21.58 -10.92
N LEU A 967 -19.40 -21.11 -11.39
CA LEU A 967 -19.27 -20.41 -12.67
C LEU A 967 -19.24 -21.34 -13.88
N GLU A 968 -18.73 -22.56 -13.74
CA GLU A 968 -18.61 -23.56 -14.81
C GLU A 968 -19.91 -24.33 -15.10
N ALA A 969 -20.80 -24.52 -14.11
CA ALA A 969 -22.02 -25.34 -14.21
C ALA A 969 -23.19 -24.62 -14.89
#